data_AF-A0A369BCE3-F1
#
_entry.id   AF-A0A369BCE3-F1
#
_cell.length_a   1.000
_cell.length_b   1.000
_cell.length_c   1.000
_cell.angle_alpha   90.00
_cell.angle_beta   90.00
_cell.angle_gamma   90.00
#
_symmetry.space_group_name_H-M   'P 1'
#
loop_
_entity.id
_entity.type
_entity.pdbx_description
1 polymer ?
#
loop_
_entity_poly.entity_id
_entity_poly.type
_entity_poly.pdbx_seq_one_letter_code
_entity_poly.pdbx_strand_id
1 'polypeptide(L)'
;MEHEREAENKRSFVLGFIVTLLSLVVVYILCIFVKKEVTNSIYFEISGLFTVSVDSFLPEPQERLRFVLSVICFPVVISLVYLPINKVISKISSRITDTLFRIFVAISILILVSLLWIYGRQDSNHFFIRDYFLLNEPLISVLLIVLMAMTFFLFKYKKLNFELQTSHCRRINLFASILIISALLLISLTNVYSVYSINDTGMYTSHLNAVFHSVAAIYKGESLLVDVNNQYGLYPHFLEIIFRIIGLDVFKFTLVMSLLIFLCFYFLYKSLDHLITKKAFVILGIFFVIFYGYVHFKVYSRDPYFQYYPIRTLFPTLLIYCSIIFFKQQSKRKYYLFTLLFSMGVLWNLDTGLIVLIAWVLVLIYDSALQDQSFGSVIRKSSKHIITAIICLIVVVLFYCLFIYLRSGQIPDIVEFFSYQIYFYGYGFFMLPMELIHPWNLVALTYIVGLVISFIGFINKSRTTMMRLIFLLSILGTGLFSYYQGRSHNHVLSLVWYPALMLLILYIYLLYERQRNYFRNGEKQSWIFSFISIVSILFLVFTFITLLSSGKELYSVMNERWSKLVERNETPVTNELSFIKDNTSMDEKVLILSYHSGIDYLNSNADPFLNIPGTSELFLKKDYERIFAAIEDSSLNKVFIDNNFISNIQLNYGFNVKVLSLLYENFDIVDRSDLGNVLLLERKETSNSHLKMESLPEIKNSLHYYIYDNFYVGYPDTNEIIGIKENLSGINLDQQFTIEVVVKPENIQAPFAAIIGNHPGNGGQGFVIQQENKNQNKYNFSYGDGKGWNTTSSVQLDPDKWNYLTVTYDHGVVVIFKNGVLQNKIENDQLLFENSEMPLSIANWVNQDRAFRGEIREAVISNEILSQETIADRWKIIGGK
;
A
#
# COMPACT_ATOMS: atom_id res chain seq x y z
N MET A 1 -30.96 6.59 47.69
CA MET A 1 -29.70 5.91 47.29
C MET A 1 -29.77 5.23 45.93
N GLU A 2 -30.51 4.12 45.72
CA GLU A 2 -30.51 3.40 44.43
C GLU A 2 -31.14 4.20 43.28
N HIS A 3 -32.29 4.84 43.52
CA HIS A 3 -32.92 5.75 42.55
C HIS A 3 -32.08 7.00 42.23
N GLU A 4 -31.39 7.57 43.22
CA GLU A 4 -30.49 8.71 43.00
C GLU A 4 -29.26 8.31 42.17
N ARG A 5 -28.76 7.08 42.39
CA ARG A 5 -27.65 6.50 41.64
C ARG A 5 -28.05 6.24 40.19
N GLU A 6 -29.23 5.71 39.94
CA GLU A 6 -29.77 5.51 38.59
C GLU A 6 -29.97 6.86 37.86
N ALA A 7 -30.47 7.88 38.54
CA ALA A 7 -30.66 9.21 37.98
C ALA A 7 -29.32 9.88 37.60
N GLU A 8 -28.30 9.78 38.44
CA GLU A 8 -26.96 10.34 38.16
C GLU A 8 -26.26 9.62 37.00
N ASN A 9 -26.54 8.32 36.83
CA ASN A 9 -26.03 7.50 35.75
C ASN A 9 -26.62 7.92 34.39
N LYS A 10 -27.95 8.02 34.31
CA LYS A 10 -28.65 8.51 33.12
C LYS A 10 -28.21 9.93 32.76
N ARG A 11 -27.99 10.78 33.78
CA ARG A 11 -27.49 12.14 33.59
C ARG A 11 -26.08 12.17 32.98
N SER A 12 -25.19 11.30 33.45
CA SER A 12 -23.83 11.19 32.90
C SER A 12 -23.83 10.75 31.44
N PHE A 13 -24.76 9.86 31.05
CA PHE A 13 -24.93 9.44 29.66
C PHE A 13 -25.40 10.60 28.76
N VAL A 14 -26.48 11.28 29.17
CA VAL A 14 -27.02 12.44 28.44
C VAL A 14 -25.95 13.52 28.27
N LEU A 15 -25.16 13.76 29.32
CA LEU A 15 -24.01 14.67 29.27
C LEU A 15 -22.94 14.22 28.28
N GLY A 16 -22.49 12.97 28.34
CA GLY A 16 -21.50 12.43 27.42
C GLY A 16 -21.94 12.50 25.96
N PHE A 17 -23.19 12.16 25.68
CA PHE A 17 -23.77 12.20 24.34
C PHE A 17 -23.78 13.62 23.77
N ILE A 18 -24.33 14.59 24.53
CA ILE A 18 -24.41 16.00 24.10
C ILE A 18 -23.01 16.60 23.94
N VAL A 19 -22.10 16.35 24.88
CA VAL A 19 -20.73 16.86 24.80
C VAL A 19 -20.01 16.30 23.58
N THR A 20 -20.17 15.02 23.27
CA THR A 20 -19.58 14.41 22.08
C THR A 20 -20.13 15.03 20.81
N LEU A 21 -21.46 15.13 20.69
CA LEU A 21 -22.13 15.72 19.52
C LEU A 21 -21.69 17.17 19.29
N LEU A 22 -21.72 18.01 20.33
CA LEU A 22 -21.29 19.41 20.24
C LEU A 22 -19.80 19.52 19.92
N SER A 23 -18.96 18.62 20.45
CA SER A 23 -17.52 18.61 20.13
C SER A 23 -17.28 18.27 18.66
N LEU A 24 -18.02 17.30 18.11
CA LEU A 24 -17.97 16.97 16.68
C LEU A 24 -18.41 18.16 15.82
N VAL A 25 -19.48 18.87 16.21
CA VAL A 25 -19.94 20.08 15.52
C VAL A 25 -18.87 21.18 15.55
N VAL A 26 -18.25 21.44 16.71
CA VAL A 26 -17.18 22.44 16.81
C VAL A 26 -15.97 22.06 15.97
N VAL A 27 -15.53 20.81 16.00
CA VAL A 27 -14.43 20.33 15.15
C VAL A 27 -14.79 20.42 13.67
N TYR A 28 -16.02 20.06 13.29
CA TYR A 28 -16.51 20.21 11.92
C TYR A 28 -16.46 21.68 11.46
N ILE A 29 -16.90 22.61 12.31
CA ILE A 29 -16.82 24.06 12.03
C ILE A 29 -15.35 24.49 11.86
N LEU A 30 -14.44 24.05 12.74
CA LEU A 30 -13.00 24.34 12.61
C LEU A 30 -12.45 23.82 11.27
N CYS A 31 -12.87 22.63 10.85
CA CYS A 31 -12.47 22.01 9.59
C CYS A 31 -13.04 22.71 8.34
N ILE A 32 -14.19 23.40 8.43
CA ILE A 32 -14.74 24.19 7.32
C ILE A 32 -13.82 25.38 6.98
N PHE A 33 -13.19 25.99 7.99
CA PHE A 33 -12.26 27.11 7.78
C PHE A 33 -10.92 26.68 7.17
N VAL A 34 -10.68 25.37 7.08
CA VAL A 34 -9.49 24.80 6.47
C VAL A 34 -9.77 24.56 4.99
N LYS A 35 -9.25 25.46 4.16
CA LYS A 35 -9.20 25.31 2.71
C LYS A 35 -7.74 25.29 2.28
N LYS A 36 -7.33 24.20 1.64
CA LYS A 36 -6.04 24.07 1.00
C LYS A 36 -6.25 23.37 -0.33
N GLU A 37 -6.19 24.13 -1.41
CA GLU A 37 -6.39 23.60 -2.75
C GLU A 37 -5.13 22.88 -3.23
N VAL A 38 -5.33 21.86 -4.06
CA VAL A 38 -4.24 21.26 -4.85
C VAL A 38 -3.90 22.25 -5.96
N THR A 39 -2.70 22.80 -5.92
CA THR A 39 -2.24 23.75 -6.92
C THR A 39 -1.63 23.01 -8.12
N ASN A 40 -1.76 23.58 -9.32
CA ASN A 40 -1.10 23.06 -10.53
C ASN A 40 0.42 22.91 -10.37
N SER A 41 1.04 23.67 -9.45
CA SER A 41 2.46 23.53 -9.12
C SER A 41 2.83 22.16 -8.57
N ILE A 42 1.93 21.49 -7.84
CA ILE A 42 2.20 20.15 -7.28
C ILE A 42 2.35 19.12 -8.41
N TYR A 43 1.49 19.20 -9.43
CA TYR A 43 1.57 18.30 -10.58
C TYR A 43 2.80 18.57 -11.46
N PHE A 44 3.26 19.82 -11.55
CA PHE A 44 4.53 20.16 -12.19
C PHE A 44 5.74 19.62 -11.41
N GLU A 45 5.72 19.71 -10.08
CA GLU A 45 6.76 19.09 -9.24
C GLU A 45 6.75 17.56 -9.38
N ILE A 46 5.57 16.93 -9.38
CA ILE A 46 5.44 15.48 -9.58
C ILE A 46 6.03 15.07 -10.94
N SER A 47 5.63 15.73 -12.02
CA SER A 47 6.15 15.42 -13.35
C SER A 47 7.65 15.72 -13.49
N GLY A 48 8.19 16.63 -12.69
CA GLY A 48 9.63 16.91 -12.61
C GLY A 48 10.43 15.85 -11.84
N LEU A 49 9.83 15.21 -10.83
CA LEU A 49 10.52 14.30 -9.90
C LEU A 49 10.35 12.82 -10.23
N PHE A 50 9.16 12.41 -10.70
CA PHE A 50 8.79 11.01 -10.85
C PHE A 50 8.81 10.54 -12.30
N THR A 51 9.08 9.25 -12.49
CA THR A 51 8.98 8.57 -13.79
C THR A 51 7.58 8.04 -14.08
N VAL A 52 6.75 7.92 -13.04
CA VAL A 52 5.39 7.40 -13.10
C VAL A 52 4.40 8.49 -13.53
N SER A 53 3.33 8.09 -14.25
CA SER A 53 2.25 9.02 -14.65
C SER A 53 1.69 9.79 -13.46
N VAL A 54 1.33 11.05 -13.70
CA VAL A 54 0.66 11.93 -12.75
C VAL A 54 -0.66 11.33 -12.24
N ASP A 55 -1.30 10.46 -13.01
CA ASP A 55 -2.53 9.75 -12.62
C ASP A 55 -2.34 8.81 -11.42
N SER A 56 -1.10 8.42 -11.13
CA SER A 56 -0.78 7.62 -9.93
C SER A 56 -0.73 8.46 -8.64
N PHE A 57 -1.03 9.76 -8.71
CA PHE A 57 -0.95 10.69 -7.59
C PHE A 57 -2.31 11.30 -7.27
N LEU A 58 -2.78 11.09 -6.04
CA LEU A 58 -4.01 11.67 -5.51
C LEU A 58 -3.70 12.46 -4.23
N PRO A 59 -3.12 13.67 -4.35
CA PRO A 59 -2.80 14.49 -3.19
C PRO A 59 -4.08 14.99 -2.50
N GLU A 60 -4.19 14.73 -1.19
CA GLU A 60 -5.33 15.16 -0.35
C GLU A 60 -4.91 16.16 0.75
N PRO A 61 -4.33 17.33 0.41
CA PRO A 61 -3.75 18.23 1.40
C PRO A 61 -4.80 18.82 2.35
N GLN A 62 -6.03 18.99 1.88
CA GLN A 62 -7.15 19.50 2.67
C GLN A 62 -7.66 18.46 3.67
N GLU A 63 -7.91 17.24 3.20
CA GLU A 63 -8.44 16.13 3.99
C GLU A 63 -7.43 15.75 5.07
N ARG A 64 -6.14 15.68 4.71
CA ARG A 64 -5.03 15.47 5.65
C ARG A 64 -5.01 16.54 6.74
N LEU A 65 -5.10 17.81 6.38
CA LEU A 65 -5.07 18.90 7.36
C LEU A 65 -6.29 18.85 8.27
N ARG A 66 -7.48 18.57 7.72
CA ARG A 66 -8.71 18.35 8.51
C ARG A 66 -8.60 17.15 9.45
N PHE A 67 -7.99 16.05 9.00
CA PHE A 67 -7.74 14.88 9.84
C PHE A 67 -6.81 15.24 11.00
N VAL A 68 -5.64 15.80 10.73
CA VAL A 68 -4.66 16.20 11.76
C VAL A 68 -5.27 17.19 12.75
N LEU A 69 -5.98 18.21 12.26
CA LEU A 69 -6.67 19.18 13.11
C LEU A 69 -7.76 18.52 13.96
N SER A 70 -8.54 17.60 13.39
CA SER A 70 -9.55 16.88 14.16
C SER A 70 -8.93 16.07 15.28
N VAL A 71 -7.85 15.34 14.99
CA VAL A 71 -7.14 14.51 15.98
C VAL A 71 -6.56 15.36 17.12
N ILE A 72 -5.94 16.50 16.81
CA ILE A 72 -5.30 17.39 17.80
C ILE A 72 -6.35 18.17 18.61
N CYS A 73 -7.36 18.72 17.94
CA CYS A 73 -8.33 19.62 18.56
C CYS A 73 -9.39 18.85 19.34
N PHE A 74 -9.79 17.65 18.94
CA PHE A 74 -10.92 16.95 19.55
C PHE A 74 -10.78 16.74 21.08
N PRO A 75 -9.63 16.29 21.63
CA PRO A 75 -9.44 16.18 23.09
C PRO A 75 -9.52 17.52 23.84
N VAL A 76 -9.14 18.63 23.19
CA VAL A 76 -9.22 19.97 23.76
C VAL A 76 -10.66 20.47 23.72
N VAL A 77 -11.31 20.36 22.57
CA VAL A 77 -12.70 20.77 22.34
C VAL A 77 -13.63 20.03 23.28
N ILE A 78 -13.48 18.71 23.44
CA ILE A 78 -14.34 17.93 24.34
C ILE A 78 -14.21 18.39 25.79
N SER A 79 -13.01 18.79 26.20
CA SER A 79 -12.74 19.33 27.53
C SER A 79 -13.41 20.69 27.74
N LEU A 80 -13.33 21.57 26.74
CA LEU A 80 -13.93 22.91 26.77
C LEU A 80 -15.45 22.87 26.73
N VAL A 81 -16.04 22.00 25.91
CA VAL A 81 -17.50 21.81 25.78
C VAL A 81 -18.09 21.18 27.03
N TYR A 82 -17.38 20.25 27.68
CA TYR A 82 -17.90 19.56 28.86
C TYR A 82 -18.26 20.49 30.01
N LEU A 83 -17.39 21.45 30.35
CA LEU A 83 -17.55 22.30 31.53
C LEU A 83 -18.89 23.08 31.56
N PRO A 84 -19.26 23.85 30.51
CA PRO A 84 -20.54 24.56 30.48
C PRO A 84 -21.72 23.59 30.39
N ILE A 85 -21.62 22.52 29.60
CA ILE A 85 -22.75 21.59 29.41
C ILE A 85 -23.04 20.80 30.69
N ASN A 86 -22.02 20.40 31.46
CA ASN A 86 -22.22 19.77 32.76
C ASN A 86 -22.96 20.70 33.73
N LYS A 87 -22.64 22.00 33.75
CA LYS A 87 -23.37 22.99 34.56
C LYS A 87 -24.84 23.07 34.15
N VAL A 88 -25.16 23.04 32.86
CA VAL A 88 -26.55 23.08 32.36
C VAL A 88 -27.29 21.78 32.72
N ILE A 89 -26.74 20.63 32.35
CA ILE A 89 -27.34 19.32 32.61
C ILE A 89 -27.47 19.05 34.11
N SER A 90 -26.64 19.70 34.94
CA SER A 90 -26.79 19.63 36.39
C SER A 90 -28.05 20.19 36.98
N LYS A 91 -28.72 21.08 36.25
CA LYS A 91 -29.93 21.78 36.67
C LYS A 91 -31.20 21.15 36.09
N ILE A 92 -31.08 20.18 35.18
CA ILE A 92 -32.21 19.54 34.52
C ILE A 92 -32.86 18.51 35.45
N SER A 93 -34.19 18.43 35.44
CA SER A 93 -34.94 17.48 36.27
C SER A 93 -34.65 16.02 35.88
N SER A 94 -34.80 15.11 36.84
CA SER A 94 -34.62 13.67 36.61
C SER A 94 -35.56 13.12 35.53
N ARG A 95 -36.80 13.62 35.46
CA ARG A 95 -37.79 13.24 34.45
C ARG A 95 -37.34 13.59 33.03
N ILE A 96 -36.82 14.81 32.83
CA ILE A 96 -36.30 15.24 31.51
C ILE A 96 -35.06 14.42 31.15
N THR A 97 -34.17 14.20 32.12
CA THR A 97 -32.96 13.39 31.94
C THR A 97 -33.30 11.97 31.48
N ASP A 98 -34.32 11.35 32.08
CA ASP A 98 -34.77 9.99 31.72
C ASP A 98 -35.38 9.93 30.31
N THR A 99 -36.13 10.96 29.92
CA THR A 99 -36.66 11.08 28.55
C THR A 99 -35.54 11.26 27.52
N LEU A 100 -34.61 12.19 27.75
CA LEU A 100 -33.46 12.42 26.87
C LEU A 100 -32.60 11.16 26.74
N PHE A 101 -32.39 10.46 27.85
CA PHE A 101 -31.68 9.19 27.87
C PHE A 101 -32.32 8.16 26.93
N ARG A 102 -33.64 7.94 27.02
CA ARG A 102 -34.37 7.02 26.12
C ARG A 102 -34.26 7.43 24.66
N ILE A 103 -34.42 8.72 24.36
CA ILE A 103 -34.33 9.26 22.99
C ILE A 103 -32.94 9.01 22.42
N PHE A 104 -31.88 9.36 23.15
CA PHE A 104 -30.51 9.18 22.69
C PHE A 104 -30.14 7.70 22.52
N VAL A 105 -30.64 6.81 23.38
CA VAL A 105 -30.51 5.35 23.17
C VAL A 105 -31.18 4.94 21.86
N ALA A 106 -32.42 5.36 21.62
CA ALA A 106 -33.16 5.02 20.41
C ALA A 106 -32.47 5.56 19.14
N ILE A 107 -32.01 6.82 19.15
CA ILE A 107 -31.24 7.42 18.04
C ILE A 107 -29.97 6.63 17.80
N SER A 108 -29.24 6.27 18.85
CA SER A 108 -28.00 5.51 18.71
C SER A 108 -28.30 4.13 18.08
N ILE A 109 -29.39 3.46 18.48
CA ILE A 109 -29.80 2.16 17.91
C ILE A 109 -30.21 2.33 16.45
N LEU A 110 -30.94 3.40 16.12
CA LEU A 110 -31.35 3.69 14.75
C LEU A 110 -30.14 3.92 13.84
N ILE A 111 -29.19 4.78 14.25
CA ILE A 111 -27.94 5.03 13.50
C ILE A 111 -27.21 3.71 13.26
N LEU A 112 -27.13 2.86 14.29
CA LEU A 112 -26.48 1.57 14.20
C LEU A 112 -27.18 0.64 13.19
N VAL A 113 -28.50 0.52 13.26
CA VAL A 113 -29.30 -0.29 12.34
C VAL A 113 -29.23 0.24 10.90
N SER A 114 -29.21 1.57 10.73
CA SER A 114 -29.05 2.20 9.42
C SER A 114 -27.67 1.95 8.82
N LEU A 115 -26.60 2.14 9.61
CA LEU A 115 -25.23 1.86 9.16
C LEU A 115 -25.11 0.41 8.71
N LEU A 116 -25.58 -0.52 9.53
CA LEU A 116 -25.66 -1.93 9.17
C LEU A 116 -26.36 -2.23 7.87
N TRP A 117 -27.54 -1.65 7.70
CA TRP A 117 -28.35 -1.90 6.53
C TRP A 117 -27.67 -1.33 5.28
N ILE A 118 -27.00 -0.18 5.39
CA ILE A 118 -26.21 0.42 4.31
C ILE A 118 -25.05 -0.49 3.95
N TYR A 119 -24.25 -0.87 4.94
CA TYR A 119 -23.10 -1.72 4.69
C TYR A 119 -23.51 -3.08 4.13
N GLY A 120 -24.62 -3.64 4.64
CA GLY A 120 -25.23 -4.89 4.17
C GLY A 120 -25.74 -4.88 2.73
N ARG A 121 -25.86 -3.71 2.09
CA ARG A 121 -26.49 -3.54 0.76
C ARG A 121 -25.55 -3.02 -0.32
N GLN A 122 -24.36 -2.55 0.02
CA GLN A 122 -23.41 -2.07 -0.99
C GLN A 122 -22.92 -3.25 -1.86
N ASP A 123 -23.39 -3.32 -3.11
CA ASP A 123 -23.00 -4.28 -4.17
C ASP A 123 -21.52 -4.20 -4.59
N SER A 124 -20.71 -3.43 -3.87
CA SER A 124 -19.28 -3.32 -4.14
C SER A 124 -18.57 -4.61 -3.71
N ASN A 125 -17.47 -4.93 -4.38
CA ASN A 125 -16.46 -5.93 -4.02
C ASN A 125 -15.83 -5.71 -2.62
N HIS A 126 -16.51 -5.02 -1.71
CA HIS A 126 -16.16 -4.97 -0.31
C HIS A 126 -16.25 -6.41 0.21
N PHE A 127 -15.07 -6.90 0.59
CA PHE A 127 -14.72 -8.22 1.11
C PHE A 127 -15.47 -8.66 2.37
N PHE A 128 -16.68 -8.15 2.59
CA PHE A 128 -17.47 -8.38 3.78
C PHE A 128 -18.83 -9.06 3.55
N ILE A 129 -19.26 -9.31 2.30
CA ILE A 129 -20.65 -9.80 2.09
C ILE A 129 -20.78 -10.97 1.10
N ARG A 130 -19.73 -11.40 0.40
CA ARG A 130 -19.85 -12.52 -0.55
C ARG A 130 -19.06 -13.75 -0.12
N ASP A 131 -19.82 -14.73 0.37
CA ASP A 131 -19.49 -16.14 0.64
C ASP A 131 -19.01 -16.50 2.06
N TYR A 132 -19.74 -17.45 2.67
CA TYR A 132 -19.67 -17.96 4.05
C TYR A 132 -20.20 -17.01 5.15
N PHE A 133 -21.43 -17.29 5.59
CA PHE A 133 -22.32 -16.54 6.50
C PHE A 133 -21.71 -16.02 7.82
N LEU A 134 -20.52 -16.48 8.21
CA LEU A 134 -19.84 -16.12 9.45
C LEU A 134 -18.33 -15.85 9.30
N LEU A 135 -17.77 -16.06 8.10
CA LEU A 135 -16.36 -15.80 7.78
C LEU A 135 -16.18 -14.45 7.08
N ASN A 136 -17.21 -13.96 6.38
CA ASN A 136 -17.14 -12.68 5.69
C ASN A 136 -17.90 -11.53 6.37
N GLU A 137 -18.69 -11.70 7.45
CA GLU A 137 -19.58 -10.62 7.97
C GLU A 137 -19.11 -9.91 9.28
N PRO A 138 -18.01 -9.12 9.29
CA PRO A 138 -17.55 -8.39 10.47
C PRO A 138 -18.47 -7.23 10.86
N LEU A 139 -19.50 -6.93 10.06
CA LEU A 139 -20.51 -5.94 10.41
C LEU A 139 -21.37 -6.35 11.61
N ILE A 140 -21.53 -7.64 11.85
CA ILE A 140 -22.13 -8.18 13.08
C ILE A 140 -21.19 -8.01 14.27
N SER A 141 -19.88 -8.12 14.05
CA SER A 141 -18.83 -7.82 15.04
C SER A 141 -18.80 -6.35 15.42
N VAL A 142 -18.92 -5.47 14.43
CA VAL A 142 -18.89 -4.03 14.63
C VAL A 142 -20.22 -3.51 15.20
N LEU A 143 -21.32 -4.15 14.85
CA LEU A 143 -22.61 -4.05 15.54
C LEU A 143 -22.51 -4.24 17.04
N LEU A 144 -21.79 -5.28 17.44
CA LEU A 144 -21.57 -5.66 18.82
C LEU A 144 -20.68 -4.68 19.56
N ILE A 145 -19.71 -4.12 18.84
CA ILE A 145 -18.82 -3.04 19.29
C ILE A 145 -19.57 -1.71 19.49
N VAL A 146 -20.51 -1.35 18.60
CA VAL A 146 -21.39 -0.19 18.81
C VAL A 146 -22.36 -0.46 19.96
N LEU A 147 -22.89 -1.69 20.08
CA LEU A 147 -23.64 -2.16 21.25
C LEU A 147 -22.83 -2.02 22.56
N MET A 148 -21.52 -2.29 22.52
CA MET A 148 -20.57 -2.16 23.63
C MET A 148 -20.21 -0.71 23.97
N ALA A 149 -20.03 0.15 22.97
CA ALA A 149 -19.85 1.58 23.13
C ALA A 149 -21.10 2.24 23.75
N MET A 150 -22.28 1.82 23.31
CA MET A 150 -23.56 2.23 23.90
C MET A 150 -23.72 1.69 25.33
N THR A 151 -23.35 0.44 25.61
CA THR A 151 -23.52 -0.14 26.96
C THR A 151 -22.53 0.34 28.01
N PHE A 152 -21.32 0.72 27.61
CA PHE A 152 -20.34 1.32 28.52
C PHE A 152 -20.79 2.70 29.01
N PHE A 153 -21.38 3.51 28.12
CA PHE A 153 -21.74 4.89 28.43
C PHE A 153 -23.01 5.07 29.26
N LEU A 154 -23.89 4.07 29.29
CA LEU A 154 -25.21 4.23 29.92
C LEU A 154 -25.19 4.31 31.45
N PHE A 155 -24.19 3.81 32.21
CA PHE A 155 -24.35 3.74 33.68
C PHE A 155 -23.08 3.78 34.55
N LYS A 156 -22.31 4.86 34.38
CA LYS A 156 -21.36 5.43 35.35
C LYS A 156 -20.26 4.54 35.93
N TYR A 157 -19.07 5.07 35.75
CA TYR A 157 -17.88 4.81 36.52
C TYR A 157 -17.90 5.63 37.83
N LYS A 158 -18.10 4.99 39.00
CA LYS A 158 -17.61 5.52 40.28
C LYS A 158 -16.95 4.39 41.07
N LYS A 159 -15.70 4.64 41.50
CA LYS A 159 -14.79 3.78 42.28
C LYS A 159 -14.72 2.33 41.80
N LEU A 160 -14.03 2.09 40.68
CA LEU A 160 -13.37 0.80 40.43
C LEU A 160 -12.21 0.63 41.43
N ASN A 161 -12.54 0.46 42.72
CA ASN A 161 -11.65 -0.21 43.66
C ASN A 161 -11.93 -1.69 43.50
N PHE A 162 -11.32 -2.30 42.50
CA PHE A 162 -11.36 -3.74 42.34
C PHE A 162 -10.31 -4.37 43.25
N GLU A 163 -10.69 -4.69 44.49
CA GLU A 163 -10.04 -5.77 45.22
C GLU A 163 -10.57 -7.09 44.65
N LEU A 164 -9.94 -7.52 43.56
CA LEU A 164 -10.22 -8.81 42.94
C LEU A 164 -9.45 -9.88 43.70
N GLN A 165 -10.13 -10.59 44.60
CA GLN A 165 -9.70 -11.93 45.00
C GLN A 165 -9.92 -12.88 43.82
N THR A 166 -8.86 -13.17 43.09
CA THR A 166 -8.80 -14.28 42.14
C THR A 166 -8.24 -15.50 42.86
N SER A 167 -9.05 -16.55 42.99
CA SER A 167 -8.52 -17.89 43.27
C SER A 167 -7.74 -18.35 42.03
N HIS A 168 -6.42 -18.37 42.14
CA HIS A 168 -5.53 -18.75 41.05
C HIS A 168 -5.47 -20.27 40.96
N CYS A 169 -6.23 -20.87 40.05
CA CYS A 169 -5.95 -22.26 39.66
C CYS A 169 -4.70 -22.27 38.75
N ARG A 170 -3.53 -22.57 39.34
CA ARG A 170 -2.23 -22.60 38.64
C ARG A 170 -2.26 -23.45 37.36
N ARG A 171 -3.01 -24.56 37.37
CA ARG A 171 -3.17 -25.46 36.21
C ARG A 171 -3.90 -24.80 35.04
N ILE A 172 -4.99 -24.07 35.30
CA ILE A 172 -5.76 -23.37 34.26
C ILE A 172 -4.92 -22.26 33.62
N ASN A 173 -4.14 -21.53 34.43
CA ASN A 173 -3.25 -20.48 33.93
C ASN A 173 -2.14 -21.07 33.04
N LEU A 174 -1.57 -22.21 33.43
CA LEU A 174 -0.54 -22.87 32.65
C LEU A 174 -1.10 -23.35 31.31
N PHE A 175 -2.25 -24.03 31.31
CA PHE A 175 -2.91 -24.49 30.08
C PHE A 175 -3.25 -23.34 29.13
N ALA A 176 -3.84 -22.25 29.63
CA ALA A 176 -4.15 -21.07 28.85
C ALA A 176 -2.89 -20.45 28.21
N SER A 177 -1.79 -20.39 28.96
CA SER A 177 -0.53 -19.85 28.47
C SER A 177 0.07 -20.74 27.38
N ILE A 178 0.06 -22.07 27.57
CA ILE A 178 0.53 -23.03 26.56
C ILE A 178 -0.29 -22.88 25.27
N LEU A 179 -1.62 -22.86 25.36
CA LEU A 179 -2.50 -22.69 24.20
C LEU A 179 -2.18 -21.42 23.41
N ILE A 180 -2.07 -20.28 24.09
CA ILE A 180 -1.76 -19.00 23.45
C ILE A 180 -0.37 -19.05 22.81
N ILE A 181 0.65 -19.51 23.54
CA ILE A 181 2.02 -19.56 23.02
C ILE A 181 2.11 -20.50 21.81
N SER A 182 1.45 -21.66 21.84
CA SER A 182 1.39 -22.56 20.68
C SER A 182 0.72 -21.92 19.47
N ALA A 183 -0.38 -21.16 19.67
CA ALA A 183 -1.02 -20.43 18.58
C ALA A 183 -0.10 -19.33 18.00
N LEU A 184 0.58 -18.57 18.86
CA LEU A 184 1.55 -17.56 18.43
C LEU A 184 2.72 -18.18 17.66
N LEU A 185 3.23 -19.33 18.12
CA LEU A 185 4.28 -20.07 17.43
C LEU A 185 3.80 -20.54 16.06
N LEU A 186 2.62 -21.16 15.96
CA LEU A 186 2.05 -21.58 14.68
C LEU A 186 1.95 -20.43 13.69
N ILE A 187 1.36 -19.30 14.11
CA ILE A 187 1.23 -18.09 13.28
C ILE A 187 2.61 -17.58 12.84
N SER A 188 3.58 -17.58 13.73
CA SER A 188 4.93 -17.13 13.41
C SER A 188 5.59 -18.07 12.39
N LEU A 189 5.51 -19.39 12.60
CA LEU A 189 6.10 -20.40 11.71
C LEU A 189 5.50 -20.37 10.30
N THR A 190 4.24 -19.93 10.16
CA THR A 190 3.63 -19.72 8.83
C THR A 190 4.31 -18.60 8.03
N ASN A 191 5.21 -17.80 8.61
CA ASN A 191 5.97 -16.74 7.93
C ASN A 191 7.38 -17.14 7.51
N VAL A 192 7.84 -18.34 7.89
CA VAL A 192 9.20 -18.79 7.60
C VAL A 192 9.20 -19.48 6.23
N TYR A 193 10.08 -19.04 5.35
CA TYR A 193 10.30 -19.63 4.03
C TYR A 193 11.71 -19.30 3.52
N SER A 194 12.15 -20.02 2.49
CA SER A 194 13.45 -19.81 1.84
C SER A 194 13.28 -19.30 0.42
N VAL A 195 14.41 -19.09 -0.25
CA VAL A 195 14.46 -18.72 -1.67
C VAL A 195 13.69 -19.70 -2.57
N TYR A 196 13.63 -20.99 -2.21
CA TYR A 196 12.86 -22.01 -2.93
C TYR A 196 11.33 -21.80 -2.89
N SER A 197 10.84 -20.84 -2.11
CA SER A 197 9.42 -20.45 -2.08
C SER A 197 9.10 -19.21 -2.91
N ILE A 198 10.12 -18.51 -3.41
CA ILE A 198 10.00 -17.23 -4.12
C ILE A 198 9.64 -17.46 -5.58
N ASN A 199 8.75 -16.61 -6.08
CA ASN A 199 8.31 -16.55 -7.48
C ASN A 199 8.02 -15.09 -7.87
N ASP A 200 7.63 -14.86 -9.13
CA ASP A 200 7.42 -13.51 -9.70
C ASP A 200 6.06 -12.88 -9.34
N THR A 201 5.51 -13.20 -8.17
CA THR A 201 4.28 -12.55 -7.68
C THR A 201 4.60 -11.26 -6.93
N GLY A 202 3.67 -10.29 -6.94
CA GLY A 202 3.82 -9.00 -6.26
C GLY A 202 4.13 -9.08 -4.75
N MET A 203 3.79 -10.20 -4.11
CA MET A 203 4.21 -10.48 -2.73
C MET A 203 5.74 -10.46 -2.59
N TYR A 204 6.47 -11.05 -3.53
CA TYR A 204 7.92 -11.14 -3.47
C TYR A 204 8.59 -9.97 -4.18
N THR A 205 8.17 -9.67 -5.41
CA THR A 205 8.78 -8.65 -6.25
C THR A 205 8.55 -7.22 -5.74
N SER A 206 7.44 -6.98 -5.03
CA SER A 206 7.14 -5.67 -4.42
C SER A 206 7.33 -5.68 -2.90
N HIS A 207 6.62 -6.53 -2.16
CA HIS A 207 6.59 -6.43 -0.70
C HIS A 207 7.84 -7.00 -0.02
N LEU A 208 8.33 -8.18 -0.43
CA LEU A 208 9.57 -8.73 0.13
C LEU A 208 10.77 -7.91 -0.33
N ASN A 209 10.86 -7.55 -1.62
CA ASN A 209 11.98 -6.79 -2.15
C ASN A 209 12.18 -5.45 -1.40
N ALA A 210 11.10 -4.67 -1.23
CA ALA A 210 11.13 -3.38 -0.53
C ALA A 210 11.60 -3.46 0.94
N VAL A 211 11.56 -4.64 1.58
CA VAL A 211 12.10 -4.84 2.94
C VAL A 211 13.46 -5.53 2.92
N PHE A 212 13.64 -6.55 2.09
CA PHE A 212 14.82 -7.40 2.12
C PHE A 212 16.03 -6.73 1.47
N HIS A 213 15.82 -5.96 0.39
CA HIS A 213 16.89 -5.30 -0.34
C HIS A 213 17.74 -4.39 0.55
N SER A 214 17.12 -3.54 1.37
CA SER A 214 17.85 -2.66 2.29
C SER A 214 18.60 -3.41 3.40
N VAL A 215 18.12 -4.58 3.82
CA VAL A 215 18.84 -5.44 4.77
C VAL A 215 20.05 -6.12 4.11
N ALA A 216 19.90 -6.57 2.86
CA ALA A 216 20.99 -7.14 2.08
C ALA A 216 22.11 -6.11 1.81
N ALA A 217 21.76 -4.89 1.38
CA ALA A 217 22.69 -3.79 1.15
C ALA A 217 23.55 -3.47 2.40
N ILE A 218 22.91 -3.32 3.56
CA ILE A 218 23.63 -3.03 4.81
C ILE A 218 24.51 -4.20 5.26
N TYR A 219 24.05 -5.43 5.03
CA TYR A 219 24.87 -6.61 5.33
C TYR A 219 26.14 -6.64 4.46
N LYS A 220 26.05 -6.20 3.20
CA LYS A 220 27.18 -6.06 2.26
C LYS A 220 28.09 -4.86 2.56
N GLY A 221 27.69 -3.94 3.42
CA GLY A 221 28.56 -2.85 3.91
C GLY A 221 28.02 -1.45 3.66
N GLU A 222 26.95 -1.32 2.89
CA GLU A 222 26.33 -0.03 2.59
C GLU A 222 25.71 0.63 3.83
N SER A 223 25.51 1.94 3.75
CA SER A 223 24.99 2.79 4.82
C SER A 223 23.71 3.49 4.38
N LEU A 224 22.65 3.37 5.16
CA LEU A 224 21.41 4.10 4.90
C LEU A 224 21.63 5.61 5.02
N LEU A 225 20.97 6.39 4.16
CA LEU A 225 21.09 7.85 4.05
C LEU A 225 22.47 8.33 3.59
N VAL A 226 23.28 7.44 3.00
CA VAL A 226 24.55 7.76 2.33
C VAL A 226 24.59 7.04 0.99
N ASP A 227 24.49 5.71 1.02
CA ASP A 227 24.60 4.85 -0.16
C ASP A 227 23.22 4.50 -0.73
N VAL A 228 22.28 4.18 0.16
CA VAL A 228 20.92 3.72 -0.17
C VAL A 228 19.88 4.33 0.75
N ASN A 229 18.65 4.43 0.23
CA ASN A 229 17.47 4.83 0.99
C ASN A 229 16.55 3.63 1.25
N ASN A 230 15.64 3.78 2.20
CA ASN A 230 14.70 2.72 2.56
C ASN A 230 13.34 3.29 2.93
N GLN A 231 12.28 2.77 2.31
CA GLN A 231 10.90 3.18 2.55
C GLN A 231 10.44 3.03 3.99
N TYR A 232 10.94 2.02 4.70
CA TYR A 232 10.39 1.61 6.00
C TYR A 232 11.23 2.02 7.21
N GLY A 233 12.11 3.02 7.05
CA GLY A 233 12.93 3.60 8.11
C GLY A 233 14.30 2.94 8.25
N LEU A 234 14.93 3.08 9.42
CA LEU A 234 16.31 2.63 9.65
C LEU A 234 16.40 1.26 10.34
N TYR A 235 15.27 0.54 10.45
CA TYR A 235 15.23 -0.82 11.03
C TYR A 235 16.31 -1.78 10.51
N PRO A 236 16.77 -1.72 9.24
CA PRO A 236 17.81 -2.64 8.76
C PRO A 236 19.12 -2.54 9.57
N HIS A 237 19.55 -1.33 9.98
CA HIS A 237 20.73 -1.17 10.85
C HIS A 237 20.51 -1.70 12.28
N PHE A 238 19.27 -1.69 12.78
CA PHE A 238 18.98 -2.32 14.08
C PHE A 238 19.08 -3.84 14.00
N LEU A 239 18.73 -4.43 12.85
CA LEU A 239 18.82 -5.87 12.62
C LEU A 239 20.20 -6.33 12.17
N GLU A 240 21.05 -5.42 11.70
CA GLU A 240 22.40 -5.73 11.24
C GLU A 240 23.19 -6.53 12.29
N ILE A 241 23.14 -6.15 13.56
CA ILE A 241 23.86 -6.87 14.63
C ILE A 241 23.43 -8.33 14.74
N ILE A 242 22.17 -8.64 14.46
CA ILE A 242 21.64 -10.00 14.49
C ILE A 242 22.18 -10.77 13.29
N PHE A 243 22.10 -10.19 12.10
CA PHE A 243 22.53 -10.84 10.86
C PHE A 243 24.05 -10.99 10.77
N ARG A 244 24.85 -10.11 11.38
CA ARG A 244 26.30 -10.30 11.53
C ARG A 244 26.66 -11.54 12.37
N ILE A 245 25.78 -11.95 13.30
CA ILE A 245 26.01 -13.13 14.16
C ILE A 245 25.54 -14.42 13.47
N ILE A 246 24.35 -14.41 12.85
CA ILE A 246 23.74 -15.64 12.30
C ILE A 246 23.95 -15.82 10.79
N GLY A 247 24.52 -14.81 10.12
CA GLY A 247 24.54 -14.65 8.67
C GLY A 247 23.21 -14.16 8.11
N LEU A 248 23.19 -13.82 6.82
CA LEU A 248 21.98 -13.39 6.12
C LEU A 248 21.70 -14.30 4.93
N ASP A 249 20.46 -14.78 4.85
CA ASP A 249 19.82 -15.38 3.68
C ASP A 249 18.30 -15.19 3.85
N VAL A 250 17.51 -15.54 2.82
CA VAL A 250 16.03 -15.40 2.87
C VAL A 250 15.43 -16.17 4.05
N PHE A 251 15.92 -17.37 4.36
CA PHE A 251 15.40 -18.19 5.45
C PHE A 251 15.66 -17.54 6.82
N LYS A 252 16.89 -17.09 7.07
CA LYS A 252 17.27 -16.43 8.32
C LYS A 252 16.55 -15.10 8.48
N PHE A 253 16.38 -14.34 7.40
CA PHE A 253 15.61 -13.10 7.43
C PHE A 253 14.15 -13.35 7.80
N THR A 254 13.47 -14.28 7.11
CA THR A 254 12.07 -14.61 7.42
C THR A 254 11.90 -15.20 8.81
N LEU A 255 12.91 -15.93 9.33
CA LEU A 255 12.95 -16.42 10.70
C LEU A 255 13.04 -15.27 11.73
N VAL A 256 13.91 -14.28 11.52
CA VAL A 256 14.00 -13.09 12.38
C VAL A 256 12.69 -12.30 12.33
N MET A 257 12.14 -12.06 11.14
CA MET A 257 10.86 -11.37 10.99
C MET A 257 9.71 -12.13 11.67
N SER A 258 9.69 -13.46 11.52
CA SER A 258 8.74 -14.34 12.21
C SER A 258 8.83 -14.23 13.74
N LEU A 259 10.04 -14.20 14.31
CA LEU A 259 10.25 -13.99 15.74
C LEU A 259 9.77 -12.61 16.20
N LEU A 260 9.99 -11.57 15.40
CA LEU A 260 9.47 -10.24 15.70
C LEU A 260 7.93 -10.20 15.65
N ILE A 261 7.29 -10.92 14.71
CA ILE A 261 5.82 -11.08 14.67
C ILE A 261 5.33 -11.78 15.94
N PHE A 262 6.02 -12.84 16.38
CA PHE A 262 5.74 -13.49 17.67
C PHE A 262 5.77 -12.47 18.81
N LEU A 263 6.82 -11.64 18.88
CA LEU A 263 6.97 -10.62 19.92
C LEU A 263 5.86 -9.57 19.90
N CYS A 264 5.42 -9.11 18.72
CA CYS A 264 4.29 -8.18 18.58
C CYS A 264 3.04 -8.73 19.28
N PHE A 265 2.63 -9.96 18.94
CA PHE A 265 1.44 -10.57 19.56
C PHE A 265 1.67 -10.99 21.01
N TYR A 266 2.90 -11.36 21.37
CA TYR A 266 3.25 -11.65 22.76
C TYR A 266 3.09 -10.42 23.66
N PHE A 267 3.52 -9.24 23.22
CA PHE A 267 3.33 -8.00 23.96
C PHE A 267 1.85 -7.63 24.08
N LEU A 268 1.04 -7.85 23.04
CA LEU A 268 -0.42 -7.69 23.11
C LEU A 268 -1.05 -8.65 24.11
N TYR A 269 -0.69 -9.94 24.06
CA TYR A 269 -1.10 -10.95 25.02
C TYR A 269 -0.76 -10.54 26.45
N LYS A 270 0.51 -10.19 26.72
CA LYS A 270 0.96 -9.78 28.04
C LYS A 270 0.25 -8.52 28.54
N SER A 271 -0.08 -7.62 27.63
CA SER A 271 -0.86 -6.43 27.96
C SER A 271 -2.27 -6.79 28.43
N LEU A 272 -2.98 -7.67 27.70
CA LEU A 272 -4.29 -8.17 28.12
C LEU A 272 -4.21 -8.94 29.44
N ASP A 273 -3.21 -9.83 29.59
CA ASP A 273 -3.02 -10.64 30.81
C ASP A 273 -2.79 -9.78 32.07
N HIS A 274 -2.18 -8.60 31.90
CA HIS A 274 -1.94 -7.67 32.99
C HIS A 274 -3.14 -6.76 33.31
N LEU A 275 -4.06 -6.56 32.37
CA LEU A 275 -5.23 -5.68 32.50
C LEU A 275 -6.50 -6.44 32.88
N ILE A 276 -6.63 -7.69 32.43
CA ILE A 276 -7.82 -8.53 32.57
C ILE A 276 -7.52 -9.63 33.59
N THR A 277 -8.34 -9.73 34.65
CA THR A 277 -8.10 -10.74 35.69
C THR A 277 -8.63 -12.14 35.32
N LYS A 278 -9.59 -12.20 34.40
CA LYS A 278 -10.23 -13.45 33.95
C LYS A 278 -9.52 -14.03 32.73
N LYS A 279 -8.88 -15.19 32.88
CA LYS A 279 -8.11 -15.82 31.79
C LYS A 279 -8.94 -16.17 30.55
N ALA A 280 -10.22 -16.50 30.71
CA ALA A 280 -11.10 -16.74 29.56
C ALA A 280 -11.17 -15.50 28.65
N PHE A 281 -11.31 -14.29 29.20
CA PHE A 281 -11.29 -13.05 28.43
C PHE A 281 -9.90 -12.73 27.84
N VAL A 282 -8.82 -13.14 28.50
CA VAL A 282 -7.47 -13.01 27.93
C VAL A 282 -7.31 -13.90 26.69
N ILE A 283 -7.73 -15.18 26.78
CA ILE A 283 -7.70 -16.12 25.64
C ILE A 283 -8.59 -15.61 24.52
N LEU A 284 -9.87 -15.38 24.79
CA LEU A 284 -10.81 -14.91 23.78
C LEU A 284 -10.37 -13.58 23.17
N GLY A 285 -9.84 -12.67 23.98
CA GLY A 285 -9.34 -11.37 23.55
C GLY A 285 -8.12 -11.45 22.63
N ILE A 286 -7.11 -12.26 22.98
CA ILE A 286 -5.92 -12.35 22.13
C ILE A 286 -6.22 -13.05 20.80
N PHE A 287 -7.06 -14.10 20.82
CA PHE A 287 -7.50 -14.78 19.59
C PHE A 287 -8.35 -13.84 18.70
N PHE A 288 -9.19 -13.00 19.31
CA PHE A 288 -9.93 -11.96 18.59
C PHE A 288 -9.00 -10.95 17.89
N VAL A 289 -7.98 -10.45 18.60
CA VAL A 289 -6.99 -9.52 18.03
C VAL A 289 -6.17 -10.17 16.92
N ILE A 290 -5.74 -11.42 17.10
CA ILE A 290 -4.99 -12.18 16.09
C ILE A 290 -5.83 -12.40 14.83
N PHE A 291 -7.08 -12.81 14.99
CA PHE A 291 -7.94 -13.13 13.85
C PHE A 291 -8.16 -11.92 12.97
N TYR A 292 -8.73 -10.84 13.53
CA TYR A 292 -9.07 -9.64 12.76
C TYR A 292 -7.87 -8.74 12.44
N GLY A 293 -6.80 -8.80 13.25
CA GLY A 293 -5.60 -8.00 13.04
C GLY A 293 -4.59 -8.60 12.06
N TYR A 294 -4.68 -9.91 11.77
CA TYR A 294 -3.65 -10.62 11.01
C TYR A 294 -4.15 -11.83 10.21
N VAL A 295 -4.73 -12.84 10.87
CA VAL A 295 -5.05 -14.12 10.22
C VAL A 295 -6.09 -13.95 9.11
N HIS A 296 -7.12 -13.13 9.34
CA HIS A 296 -8.16 -12.88 8.36
C HIS A 296 -7.57 -12.40 7.03
N PHE A 297 -6.71 -11.36 7.05
CA PHE A 297 -6.00 -10.90 5.85
C PHE A 297 -5.13 -12.01 5.25
N LYS A 298 -4.34 -12.68 6.09
CA LYS A 298 -3.33 -13.65 5.65
C LYS A 298 -3.91 -14.90 4.99
N VAL A 299 -5.08 -15.37 5.43
CA VAL A 299 -5.72 -16.56 4.83
C VAL A 299 -6.04 -16.32 3.36
N TYR A 300 -6.44 -15.10 2.98
CA TYR A 300 -6.73 -14.75 1.59
C TYR A 300 -5.48 -14.37 0.80
N SER A 301 -4.59 -13.54 1.36
CA SER A 301 -3.43 -13.01 0.61
C SER A 301 -2.24 -13.96 0.58
N ARG A 302 -2.13 -14.88 1.55
CA ARG A 302 -0.93 -15.69 1.87
C ARG A 302 0.34 -14.86 2.17
N ASP A 303 0.25 -13.54 2.14
CA ASP A 303 1.36 -12.62 2.29
C ASP A 303 1.70 -12.36 3.77
N PRO A 304 2.94 -12.63 4.22
CA PRO A 304 3.44 -12.20 5.53
C PRO A 304 3.33 -10.70 5.78
N TYR A 305 3.49 -9.90 4.72
CA TYR A 305 3.45 -8.44 4.72
C TYR A 305 4.35 -7.80 5.79
N PHE A 306 5.65 -8.11 5.71
CA PHE A 306 6.65 -7.77 6.73
C PHE A 306 6.78 -6.27 7.00
N GLN A 307 6.52 -5.44 5.99
CA GLN A 307 6.49 -3.99 6.10
C GLN A 307 5.51 -3.49 7.17
N TYR A 308 4.44 -4.23 7.48
CA TYR A 308 3.51 -3.88 8.55
C TYR A 308 3.73 -4.74 9.81
N TYR A 309 3.74 -6.07 9.65
CA TYR A 309 4.03 -7.03 10.71
C TYR A 309 5.37 -7.71 10.42
N PRO A 310 6.48 -7.33 11.06
CA PRO A 310 6.54 -6.63 12.35
C PRO A 310 6.92 -5.15 12.27
N ILE A 311 7.40 -4.64 11.13
CA ILE A 311 8.20 -3.40 11.08
C ILE A 311 7.43 -2.20 11.63
N ARG A 312 6.17 -2.01 11.25
CA ARG A 312 5.33 -0.91 11.76
C ARG A 312 4.70 -1.21 13.11
N THR A 313 4.56 -2.48 13.51
CA THR A 313 3.76 -2.89 14.68
C THR A 313 4.58 -3.14 15.96
N LEU A 314 5.88 -3.42 15.85
CA LEU A 314 6.72 -3.77 17.00
C LEU A 314 6.75 -2.69 18.09
N PHE A 315 7.11 -1.46 17.74
CA PHE A 315 7.18 -0.35 18.71
C PHE A 315 5.81 0.03 19.30
N PRO A 316 4.72 0.10 18.53
CA PRO A 316 3.39 0.28 19.10
C PRO A 316 2.97 -0.78 20.13
N THR A 317 3.22 -2.06 19.87
CA THR A 317 2.87 -3.13 20.83
C THR A 317 3.77 -3.10 22.07
N LEU A 318 5.05 -2.78 21.88
CA LEU A 318 6.00 -2.54 22.97
C LEU A 318 5.59 -1.34 23.84
N LEU A 319 5.11 -0.24 23.24
CA LEU A 319 4.58 0.92 23.96
C LEU A 319 3.45 0.55 24.92
N ILE A 320 2.48 -0.23 24.44
CA ILE A 320 1.33 -0.67 25.25
C ILE A 320 1.83 -1.48 26.46
N TYR A 321 2.70 -2.46 26.22
CA TYR A 321 3.23 -3.33 27.27
C TYR A 321 4.12 -2.58 28.29
N CYS A 322 5.09 -1.80 27.81
CA CYS A 322 5.99 -1.00 28.65
C CYS A 322 5.22 0.04 29.47
N SER A 323 4.17 0.66 28.92
CA SER A 323 3.31 1.60 29.66
C SER A 323 2.62 0.92 30.83
N ILE A 324 2.14 -0.31 30.68
CA ILE A 324 1.55 -1.09 31.79
C ILE A 324 2.59 -1.33 32.88
N ILE A 325 3.80 -1.75 32.52
CA ILE A 325 4.91 -1.97 33.47
C ILE A 325 5.26 -0.68 34.21
N PHE A 326 5.32 0.44 33.48
CA PHE A 326 5.63 1.76 34.05
C PHE A 326 4.56 2.21 35.04
N PHE A 327 3.28 2.16 34.67
CA PHE A 327 2.20 2.67 35.52
C PHE A 327 1.88 1.75 36.70
N LYS A 328 2.21 0.45 36.64
CA LYS A 328 2.15 -0.44 37.81
C LYS A 328 3.24 -0.13 38.83
N GLN A 329 4.42 0.28 38.38
CA GLN A 329 5.55 0.60 39.26
C GLN A 329 6.41 1.70 38.63
N GLN A 330 6.05 2.94 38.93
CA GLN A 330 6.74 4.12 38.41
C GLN A 330 8.15 4.20 38.98
N SER A 331 9.13 4.42 38.11
CA SER A 331 10.51 4.67 38.51
C SER A 331 11.19 5.63 37.52
N LYS A 332 12.14 6.42 38.02
CA LYS A 332 12.94 7.32 37.17
C LYS A 332 13.72 6.54 36.10
N ARG A 333 14.25 5.35 36.45
CA ARG A 333 14.97 4.49 35.50
C ARG A 333 14.07 4.07 34.34
N LYS A 334 12.88 3.51 34.61
CA LYS A 334 11.92 3.13 33.56
C LYS A 334 11.47 4.34 32.73
N TYR A 335 11.26 5.50 33.36
CA TYR A 335 10.87 6.72 32.66
C TYR A 335 11.87 7.13 31.57
N TYR A 336 13.16 7.23 31.91
CA TYR A 336 14.20 7.61 30.94
C TYR A 336 14.47 6.48 29.94
N LEU A 337 14.53 5.22 30.40
CA LEU A 337 14.72 4.06 29.54
C LEU A 337 13.63 3.94 28.48
N PHE A 338 12.35 4.05 28.85
CA PHE A 338 11.26 3.94 27.90
C PHE A 338 11.15 5.16 26.99
N THR A 339 11.42 6.37 27.49
CA THR A 339 11.49 7.56 26.62
C THR A 339 12.60 7.42 25.57
N LEU A 340 13.77 6.90 25.96
CA LEU A 340 14.88 6.63 25.03
C LEU A 340 14.50 5.53 24.03
N LEU A 341 13.93 4.42 24.50
CA LEU A 341 13.46 3.32 23.67
C LEU A 341 12.44 3.78 22.62
N PHE A 342 11.44 4.58 23.00
CA PHE A 342 10.46 5.10 22.05
C PHE A 342 11.03 6.16 21.11
N SER A 343 12.12 6.83 21.50
CA SER A 343 12.88 7.70 20.59
C SER A 343 13.61 6.88 19.53
N MET A 344 14.17 5.71 19.88
CA MET A 344 14.73 4.75 18.91
C MET A 344 13.66 4.22 17.94
N GLY A 345 12.41 4.11 18.41
CA GLY A 345 11.28 3.73 17.56
C GLY A 345 11.07 4.67 16.38
N VAL A 346 11.34 5.98 16.55
CA VAL A 346 11.27 6.97 15.47
C VAL A 346 12.22 6.62 14.33
N LEU A 347 13.46 6.24 14.66
CA LEU A 347 14.45 5.85 13.65
C LEU A 347 14.13 4.49 13.04
N TRP A 348 13.66 3.53 13.84
CA TRP A 348 13.25 2.20 13.34
C TRP A 348 12.22 2.32 12.21
N ASN A 349 11.12 3.04 12.45
CA ASN A 349 10.11 3.34 11.45
C ASN A 349 9.48 4.70 11.77
N LEU A 350 9.66 5.70 10.90
CA LEU A 350 9.20 7.07 11.16
C LEU A 350 7.68 7.14 11.37
N ASP A 351 6.91 6.45 10.52
CA ASP A 351 5.45 6.53 10.48
C ASP A 351 4.82 6.12 11.81
N THR A 352 5.24 4.99 12.40
CA THR A 352 4.66 4.52 13.67
C THR A 352 5.49 4.92 14.88
N GLY A 353 6.80 5.09 14.73
CA GLY A 353 7.71 5.49 15.79
C GLY A 353 7.43 6.89 16.32
N LEU A 354 7.14 7.85 15.43
CA LEU A 354 6.75 9.20 15.84
C LEU A 354 5.43 9.19 16.62
N ILE A 355 4.45 8.44 16.15
CA ILE A 355 3.17 8.26 16.85
C ILE A 355 3.37 7.62 18.21
N VAL A 356 4.27 6.65 18.33
CA VAL A 356 4.62 5.99 19.59
C VAL A 356 5.20 6.97 20.60
N LEU A 357 6.17 7.80 20.18
CA LEU A 357 6.78 8.80 21.06
C LEU A 357 5.76 9.87 21.51
N ILE A 358 4.91 10.35 20.59
CA ILE A 358 3.83 11.30 20.89
C ILE A 358 2.84 10.68 21.89
N ALA A 359 2.37 9.46 21.64
CA ALA A 359 1.42 8.77 22.50
C ALA A 359 2.00 8.54 23.92
N TRP A 360 3.28 8.19 24.02
CA TRP A 360 3.99 8.08 25.30
C TRP A 360 4.00 9.40 26.08
N VAL A 361 4.37 10.51 25.43
CA VAL A 361 4.39 11.83 26.06
C VAL A 361 2.98 12.25 26.50
N LEU A 362 1.98 12.04 25.65
CA LEU A 362 0.58 12.39 25.94
C LEU A 362 0.03 11.61 27.15
N VAL A 363 0.32 10.31 27.28
CA VAL A 363 -0.15 9.55 28.45
C VAL A 363 0.55 9.98 29.75
N LEU A 364 1.80 10.43 29.68
CA LEU A 364 2.52 11.01 30.82
C LEU A 364 1.96 12.37 31.23
N ILE A 365 1.58 13.21 30.25
CA ILE A 365 0.86 14.47 30.47
C ILE A 365 -0.49 14.19 31.14
N TYR A 366 -1.23 13.22 30.62
CA TYR A 366 -2.49 12.78 31.20
C TYR A 366 -2.34 12.30 32.66
N ASP A 367 -1.32 11.49 32.98
CA ASP A 367 -1.06 11.08 34.38
C ASP A 367 -0.65 12.26 35.27
N SER A 368 0.15 13.20 34.77
CA SER A 368 0.53 14.40 35.51
C SER A 368 -0.67 15.28 35.83
N ALA A 369 -1.57 15.46 34.86
CA ALA A 369 -2.80 16.21 35.01
C ALA A 369 -3.77 15.53 36.00
N LEU A 370 -3.77 14.20 36.08
CA LEU A 370 -4.51 13.46 37.10
C LEU A 370 -3.94 13.64 38.53
N GLN A 371 -2.64 13.91 38.66
CA GLN A 371 -1.95 14.01 39.95
C GLN A 371 -2.08 15.42 40.56
N ASP A 372 -1.86 16.46 39.77
CA ASP A 372 -1.74 17.83 40.26
C ASP A 372 -3.04 18.63 40.10
N GLN A 373 -3.35 19.49 41.07
CA GLN A 373 -4.56 20.33 41.02
C GLN A 373 -4.29 21.74 40.48
N SER A 374 -3.05 22.22 40.53
CA SER A 374 -2.69 23.55 40.04
C SER A 374 -2.32 23.50 38.56
N PHE A 375 -2.98 24.31 37.75
CA PHE A 375 -2.72 24.43 36.31
C PHE A 375 -1.24 24.69 35.98
N GLY A 376 -0.56 25.56 36.75
CA GLY A 376 0.87 25.85 36.56
C GLY A 376 1.80 24.65 36.76
N SER A 377 1.51 23.76 37.72
CA SER A 377 2.30 22.53 37.92
C SER A 377 2.10 21.54 36.76
N VAL A 378 0.87 21.43 36.25
CA VAL A 378 0.56 20.60 35.08
C VAL A 378 1.35 21.08 33.87
N ILE A 379 1.33 22.38 33.56
CA ILE A 379 2.12 22.95 32.46
C ILE A 379 3.60 22.61 32.63
N ARG A 380 4.19 22.89 33.80
CA ARG A 380 5.61 22.65 34.06
C ARG A 380 6.00 21.17 33.87
N LYS A 381 5.18 20.23 34.38
CA LYS A 381 5.42 18.79 34.20
C LYS A 381 5.26 18.36 32.75
N SER A 382 4.23 18.87 32.07
CA SER A 382 4.02 18.61 30.63
C SER A 382 5.19 19.09 29.79
N SER A 383 5.67 20.33 30.01
CA SER A 383 6.86 20.85 29.35
C SER A 383 8.10 19.99 29.62
N LYS A 384 8.27 19.50 30.85
CA LYS A 384 9.36 18.58 31.19
C LYS A 384 9.29 17.28 30.39
N HIS A 385 8.12 16.69 30.23
CA HIS A 385 7.96 15.46 29.43
C HIS A 385 8.29 15.70 27.96
N ILE A 386 7.79 16.79 27.38
CA ILE A 386 8.08 17.18 25.99
C ILE A 386 9.57 17.41 25.78
N ILE A 387 10.20 18.25 26.62
CA ILE A 387 11.64 18.55 26.54
C ILE A 387 12.48 17.27 26.70
N THR A 388 12.10 16.39 27.64
CA THR A 388 12.83 15.12 27.82
C THR A 388 12.75 14.26 26.56
N ALA A 389 11.57 14.13 25.95
CA ALA A 389 11.40 13.35 24.72
C ALA A 389 12.21 13.94 23.55
N ILE A 390 12.22 15.27 23.39
CA ILE A 390 13.02 15.97 22.39
C ILE A 390 14.52 15.71 22.62
N ILE A 391 15.00 15.84 23.86
CA ILE A 391 16.42 15.57 24.18
C ILE A 391 16.77 14.11 23.88
N CYS A 392 15.94 13.14 24.28
CA CYS A 392 16.18 11.73 23.98
C CYS A 392 16.22 11.47 22.47
N LEU A 393 15.32 12.09 21.69
CA LEU A 393 15.31 11.96 20.23
C LEU A 393 16.57 12.56 19.61
N ILE A 394 16.98 13.76 20.03
CA ILE A 394 18.23 14.39 19.57
C ILE A 394 19.42 13.49 19.87
N VAL A 395 19.52 12.93 21.09
CA VAL A 395 20.61 12.02 21.47
C VAL A 395 20.63 10.78 20.58
N VAL A 396 19.47 10.18 20.30
CA VAL A 396 19.36 9.01 19.42
C VAL A 396 19.77 9.34 17.98
N VAL A 397 19.32 10.47 17.44
CA VAL A 397 19.70 10.92 16.10
C VAL A 397 21.20 11.21 16.01
N LEU A 398 21.77 11.94 16.98
CA LEU A 398 23.21 12.22 17.02
C LEU A 398 24.04 10.95 17.12
N PHE A 399 23.59 9.98 17.92
CA PHE A 399 24.26 8.68 18.02
C PHE A 399 24.21 7.92 16.69
N TYR A 400 23.09 7.95 15.99
CA TYR A 400 22.97 7.36 14.65
C TYR A 400 23.87 8.07 13.64
N CYS A 401 23.90 9.42 13.62
CA CYS A 401 24.81 10.16 12.75
C CYS A 401 26.28 9.83 13.01
N LEU A 402 26.67 9.72 14.28
CA LEU A 402 28.02 9.30 14.66
C LEU A 402 28.31 7.87 14.20
N PHE A 403 27.36 6.94 14.38
CA PHE A 403 27.51 5.56 13.92
C PHE A 403 27.73 5.48 12.40
N ILE A 404 26.94 6.20 11.60
CA ILE A 404 27.10 6.24 10.15
C ILE A 404 28.41 6.91 9.76
N TYR A 405 28.78 8.04 10.38
CA TYR A 405 30.05 8.71 10.11
C TYR A 405 31.25 7.80 10.38
N LEU A 406 31.23 7.03 11.48
CA LEU A 406 32.29 6.05 11.79
C LEU A 406 32.34 4.88 10.80
N ARG A 407 31.22 4.57 10.12
CA ARG A 407 31.10 3.47 9.16
C ARG A 407 31.51 3.89 7.75
N SER A 408 30.95 4.99 7.24
CA SER A 408 31.07 5.42 5.84
C SER A 408 32.07 6.56 5.64
N GLY A 409 32.51 7.23 6.71
CA GLY A 409 33.28 8.46 6.63
C GLY A 409 32.46 9.70 6.24
N GLN A 410 31.15 9.55 6.01
CA GLN A 410 30.24 10.61 5.59
C GLN A 410 29.12 10.82 6.62
N ILE A 411 28.67 12.06 6.78
CA ILE A 411 27.50 12.37 7.61
C ILE A 411 26.24 11.97 6.82
N PRO A 412 25.28 11.23 7.41
CA PRO A 412 24.07 10.84 6.71
C PRO A 412 23.19 12.04 6.34
N ASP A 413 22.54 11.97 5.17
CA ASP A 413 21.53 12.94 4.77
C ASP A 413 20.20 12.66 5.51
N ILE A 414 20.03 13.35 6.65
CA ILE A 414 18.83 13.22 7.47
C ILE A 414 17.58 13.76 6.75
N VAL A 415 17.70 14.56 5.68
CA VAL A 415 16.54 15.00 4.90
C VAL A 415 15.94 13.82 4.14
N GLU A 416 16.77 12.91 3.61
CA GLU A 416 16.29 11.75 2.87
C GLU A 416 15.47 10.77 3.73
N PHE A 417 15.66 10.81 5.05
CA PHE A 417 14.84 10.04 6.00
C PHE A 417 13.34 10.36 5.93
N PHE A 418 12.96 11.55 5.43
CA PHE A 418 11.56 11.99 5.30
C PHE A 418 11.00 11.81 3.88
N SER A 419 11.84 11.41 2.91
CA SER A 419 11.49 11.40 1.49
C SER A 419 10.26 10.55 1.18
N TYR A 420 10.16 9.34 1.71
CA TYR A 420 9.03 8.46 1.42
C TYR A 420 7.70 8.98 2.00
N GLN A 421 7.71 9.65 3.16
CA GLN A 421 6.52 10.31 3.70
C GLN A 421 6.10 11.47 2.80
N ILE A 422 7.05 12.17 2.19
CA ILE A 422 6.78 13.23 1.21
C ILE A 422 6.20 12.62 -0.07
N TYR A 423 6.80 11.57 -0.62
CA TYR A 423 6.35 10.93 -1.86
C TYR A 423 4.94 10.32 -1.71
N PHE A 424 4.76 9.46 -0.70
CA PHE A 424 3.53 8.69 -0.52
C PHE A 424 2.40 9.53 0.07
N TYR A 425 2.67 10.33 1.10
CA TYR A 425 1.64 11.04 1.85
C TYR A 425 1.59 12.56 1.58
N GLY A 426 2.65 13.14 1.00
CA GLY A 426 2.69 14.52 0.56
C GLY A 426 2.14 14.68 -0.87
N TYR A 427 2.78 14.03 -1.84
CA TYR A 427 2.38 14.07 -3.26
C TYR A 427 1.20 13.14 -3.58
N GLY A 428 0.88 12.21 -2.68
CA GLY A 428 -0.26 11.31 -2.85
C GLY A 428 0.01 10.10 -3.72
N PHE A 429 1.26 9.64 -3.79
CA PHE A 429 1.64 8.49 -4.60
C PHE A 429 0.88 7.22 -4.18
N PHE A 430 0.06 6.71 -5.10
CA PHE A 430 -0.91 5.64 -4.92
C PHE A 430 -1.83 5.81 -3.69
N MET A 431 -2.13 7.05 -3.29
CA MET A 431 -3.14 7.28 -2.26
C MET A 431 -4.53 6.87 -2.76
N LEU A 432 -5.36 6.37 -1.84
CA LEU A 432 -6.75 6.02 -2.14
C LEU A 432 -7.69 6.90 -1.31
N PRO A 433 -8.72 7.49 -1.93
CA PRO A 433 -9.62 8.39 -1.23
C PRO A 433 -10.40 7.65 -0.14
N MET A 434 -10.61 8.32 0.99
CA MET A 434 -11.36 7.74 2.09
C MET A 434 -12.87 7.86 1.86
N GLU A 435 -13.55 6.73 1.68
CA GLU A 435 -15.01 6.70 1.55
C GLU A 435 -15.71 7.29 2.78
N LEU A 436 -16.79 8.04 2.57
CA LEU A 436 -17.51 8.72 3.64
C LEU A 436 -18.15 7.74 4.64
N ILE A 437 -18.77 6.67 4.11
CA ILE A 437 -19.45 5.62 4.86
C ILE A 437 -18.74 4.30 4.58
N HIS A 438 -17.93 3.85 5.54
CA HIS A 438 -17.14 2.62 5.44
C HIS A 438 -16.80 2.10 6.87
N PRO A 439 -16.50 0.80 7.09
CA PRO A 439 -16.25 0.25 8.44
C PRO A 439 -15.23 1.01 9.32
N TRP A 440 -14.36 1.85 8.72
CA TRP A 440 -13.46 2.73 9.46
C TRP A 440 -14.19 3.72 10.39
N ASN A 441 -15.43 4.13 10.06
CA ASN A 441 -16.21 5.04 10.91
C ASN A 441 -16.39 4.47 12.33
N LEU A 442 -16.51 3.16 12.42
CA LEU A 442 -16.78 2.44 13.67
C LEU A 442 -15.50 2.21 14.48
N VAL A 443 -14.37 2.07 13.79
CA VAL A 443 -13.04 2.10 14.41
C VAL A 443 -12.78 3.47 15.02
N ALA A 444 -13.05 4.55 14.28
CA ALA A 444 -12.95 5.92 14.79
C ALA A 444 -13.87 6.16 16.00
N LEU A 445 -15.12 5.66 15.96
CA LEU A 445 -16.04 5.73 17.08
C LEU A 445 -15.48 5.03 18.34
N THR A 446 -14.83 3.89 18.18
CA THR A 446 -14.19 3.15 19.29
C THR A 446 -13.13 4.00 20.00
N TYR A 447 -12.33 4.75 19.23
CA TYR A 447 -11.33 5.67 19.78
C TYR A 447 -11.96 6.86 20.49
N ILE A 448 -12.98 7.49 19.88
CA ILE A 448 -13.75 8.59 20.48
C ILE A 448 -14.32 8.15 21.83
N VAL A 449 -15.00 7.01 21.86
CA VAL A 449 -15.54 6.42 23.09
C VAL A 449 -14.45 6.31 24.14
N GLY A 450 -13.28 5.76 23.81
CA GLY A 450 -12.16 5.64 24.75
C GLY A 450 -11.62 6.99 25.26
N LEU A 451 -11.60 8.02 24.42
CA LEU A 451 -11.25 9.38 24.84
C LEU A 451 -12.29 9.94 25.81
N VAL A 452 -13.58 9.75 25.55
CA VAL A 452 -14.63 10.20 26.48
C VAL A 452 -14.52 9.45 27.81
N ILE A 453 -14.24 8.14 27.79
CA ILE A 453 -14.03 7.34 29.02
C ILE A 453 -12.86 7.90 29.82
N SER A 454 -11.75 8.18 29.13
CA SER A 454 -10.55 8.73 29.75
C SER A 454 -10.80 10.12 30.33
N PHE A 455 -11.52 10.97 29.61
CA PHE A 455 -11.89 12.29 30.09
C PHE A 455 -12.82 12.25 31.32
N ILE A 456 -13.78 11.33 31.35
CA ILE A 456 -14.59 11.08 32.55
C ILE A 456 -13.71 10.56 33.71
N GLY A 457 -12.76 9.66 33.40
CA GLY A 457 -11.74 9.21 34.35
C GLY A 457 -10.92 10.37 34.92
N PHE A 458 -10.58 11.35 34.09
CA PHE A 458 -9.90 12.58 34.46
C PHE A 458 -10.70 13.43 35.45
N ILE A 459 -11.96 13.73 35.13
CA ILE A 459 -12.86 14.48 36.02
C ILE A 459 -13.01 13.78 37.37
N ASN A 460 -13.11 12.46 37.36
CA ASN A 460 -13.25 11.64 38.56
C ASN A 460 -11.92 11.40 39.29
N LYS A 461 -10.80 11.96 38.82
CA LYS A 461 -9.44 11.76 39.37
C LYS A 461 -9.06 10.28 39.50
N SER A 462 -9.49 9.46 38.54
CA SER A 462 -9.25 8.03 38.51
C SER A 462 -7.86 7.70 37.99
N ARG A 463 -6.94 7.40 38.91
CA ARG A 463 -5.53 7.06 38.62
C ARG A 463 -5.28 5.56 38.40
N THR A 464 -6.25 4.83 37.87
CA THR A 464 -6.09 3.39 37.58
C THR A 464 -5.25 3.18 36.33
N THR A 465 -4.48 2.10 36.27
CA THR A 465 -3.72 1.72 35.07
C THR A 465 -4.65 1.54 33.87
N MET A 466 -5.83 0.94 34.07
CA MET A 466 -6.84 0.76 33.01
C MET A 466 -7.21 2.09 32.33
N MET A 467 -7.45 3.16 33.09
CA MET A 467 -7.84 4.46 32.52
C MET A 467 -6.73 5.11 31.69
N ARG A 468 -5.47 5.02 32.15
CA ARG A 468 -4.33 5.51 31.38
C ARG A 468 -4.13 4.73 30.10
N LEU A 469 -4.41 3.42 30.13
CA LEU A 469 -4.24 2.55 28.97
C LEU A 469 -5.38 2.69 27.96
N ILE A 470 -6.62 2.94 28.39
CA ILE A 470 -7.71 3.31 27.48
C ILE A 470 -7.36 4.62 26.76
N PHE A 471 -6.86 5.62 27.50
CA PHE A 471 -6.38 6.87 26.89
C PHE A 471 -5.26 6.61 25.88
N LEU A 472 -4.24 5.84 26.26
CA LEU A 472 -3.12 5.49 25.41
C LEU A 472 -3.55 4.78 24.12
N LEU A 473 -4.42 3.77 24.22
CA LEU A 473 -4.89 3.00 23.07
C LEU A 473 -5.73 3.88 22.12
N SER A 474 -6.55 4.78 22.65
CA SER A 474 -7.30 5.74 21.83
C SER A 474 -6.39 6.66 21.04
N ILE A 475 -5.42 7.33 21.68
CA ILE A 475 -4.51 8.26 20.99
C ILE A 475 -3.55 7.53 20.03
N LEU A 476 -3.06 6.35 20.43
CA LEU A 476 -2.19 5.53 19.60
C LEU A 476 -2.96 5.07 18.35
N GLY A 477 -4.16 4.52 18.54
CA GLY A 477 -5.00 4.05 17.45
C GLY A 477 -5.41 5.17 16.49
N THR A 478 -5.74 6.36 17.00
CA THR A 478 -6.01 7.54 16.16
C THR A 478 -4.78 7.98 15.38
N GLY A 479 -3.59 7.98 15.99
CA GLY A 479 -2.34 8.34 15.31
C GLY A 479 -1.95 7.36 14.21
N LEU A 480 -2.02 6.04 14.49
CA LEU A 480 -1.74 5.00 13.48
C LEU A 480 -2.74 4.99 12.33
N PHE A 481 -3.94 5.54 12.53
CA PHE A 481 -4.98 5.65 11.51
C PHE A 481 -4.60 6.57 10.34
N SER A 482 -3.57 7.42 10.49
CA SER A 482 -3.07 8.24 9.38
C SER A 482 -2.59 7.40 8.19
N TYR A 483 -2.07 6.19 8.45
CA TYR A 483 -1.68 5.27 7.39
C TYR A 483 -2.89 4.79 6.58
N TYR A 484 -4.02 4.49 7.25
CA TYR A 484 -5.25 4.14 6.57
C TYR A 484 -5.81 5.31 5.76
N GLN A 485 -5.72 6.56 6.26
CA GLN A 485 -6.18 7.72 5.49
C GLN A 485 -5.48 7.84 4.13
N GLY A 486 -4.18 7.51 4.05
CA GLY A 486 -3.46 7.45 2.77
C GLY A 486 -3.68 6.18 1.96
N ARG A 487 -4.23 5.12 2.56
CA ARG A 487 -4.41 3.80 1.94
C ARG A 487 -5.76 3.21 2.36
N SER A 488 -6.83 3.91 1.97
CA SER A 488 -8.20 3.70 2.48
C SER A 488 -8.90 2.45 1.94
N HIS A 489 -8.23 1.30 1.92
CA HIS A 489 -8.81 0.03 1.48
C HIS A 489 -8.86 -1.01 2.62
N ASN A 490 -9.74 -2.01 2.45
CA ASN A 490 -10.08 -2.99 3.49
C ASN A 490 -8.89 -3.74 4.10
N HIS A 491 -7.91 -4.13 3.26
CA HIS A 491 -6.73 -4.85 3.77
C HIS A 491 -5.93 -3.97 4.74
N VAL A 492 -5.73 -2.69 4.45
CA VAL A 492 -5.00 -1.80 5.35
C VAL A 492 -5.79 -1.51 6.62
N LEU A 493 -7.13 -1.40 6.55
CA LEU A 493 -7.95 -1.25 7.75
C LEU A 493 -7.69 -2.37 8.76
N SER A 494 -7.63 -3.62 8.26
CA SER A 494 -7.40 -4.82 9.07
C SER A 494 -6.04 -4.82 9.78
N LEU A 495 -5.04 -4.14 9.19
CA LEU A 495 -3.70 -4.03 9.74
C LEU A 495 -3.62 -2.96 10.84
N VAL A 496 -4.30 -1.82 10.68
CA VAL A 496 -4.17 -0.67 11.59
C VAL A 496 -5.10 -0.68 12.81
N TRP A 497 -6.20 -1.43 12.77
CA TRP A 497 -7.26 -1.31 13.77
C TRP A 497 -7.05 -2.11 15.07
N TYR A 498 -5.92 -2.81 15.25
CA TYR A 498 -5.70 -3.62 16.45
C TYR A 498 -5.77 -2.83 17.79
N PRO A 499 -5.45 -1.51 17.89
CA PRO A 499 -5.70 -0.75 19.11
C PRO A 499 -7.21 -0.62 19.42
N ALA A 500 -8.06 -0.52 18.39
CA ALA A 500 -9.50 -0.56 18.57
C ALA A 500 -9.92 -1.95 19.06
N LEU A 501 -9.43 -3.03 18.45
CA LEU A 501 -9.71 -4.40 18.91
C LEU A 501 -9.35 -4.60 20.40
N MET A 502 -8.22 -4.04 20.84
CA MET A 502 -7.84 -4.00 22.26
C MET A 502 -8.81 -3.21 23.13
N LEU A 503 -9.24 -2.02 22.71
CA LEU A 503 -10.23 -1.24 23.47
C LEU A 503 -11.54 -2.02 23.62
N LEU A 504 -11.96 -2.74 22.58
CA LEU A 504 -13.22 -3.47 22.57
C LEU A 504 -13.22 -4.64 23.54
N ILE A 505 -12.14 -5.43 23.59
CA ILE A 505 -12.03 -6.48 24.61
C ILE A 505 -12.04 -5.88 26.02
N LEU A 506 -11.40 -4.72 26.24
CA LEU A 506 -11.46 -4.04 27.53
C LEU A 506 -12.89 -3.57 27.86
N TYR A 507 -13.64 -3.06 26.89
CA TYR A 507 -15.03 -2.65 27.09
C TYR A 507 -15.94 -3.83 27.44
N ILE A 508 -15.81 -4.95 26.71
CA ILE A 508 -16.51 -6.22 27.03
C ILE A 508 -16.19 -6.66 28.45
N TYR A 509 -14.91 -6.67 28.80
CA TYR A 509 -14.48 -7.14 30.11
C TYR A 509 -15.04 -6.26 31.23
N LEU A 510 -15.01 -4.94 31.06
CA LEU A 510 -15.57 -3.99 32.02
C LEU A 510 -17.09 -4.13 32.13
N LEU A 511 -17.79 -4.41 31.03
CA LEU A 511 -19.23 -4.68 31.02
C LEU A 511 -19.57 -5.97 31.79
N TYR A 512 -18.79 -7.03 31.58
CA TYR A 512 -18.94 -8.31 32.29
C TYR A 512 -18.72 -8.16 33.81
N GLU A 513 -17.62 -7.55 34.25
CA GLU A 513 -17.35 -7.38 35.69
C GLU A 513 -18.43 -6.52 36.36
N ARG A 514 -18.97 -5.54 35.63
CA ARG A 514 -20.13 -4.79 36.11
C ARG A 514 -21.32 -5.70 36.34
N GLN A 515 -21.73 -6.48 35.32
CA GLN A 515 -22.87 -7.38 35.41
C GLN A 515 -22.72 -8.35 36.60
N ARG A 516 -21.53 -8.92 36.77
CA ARG A 516 -21.18 -9.79 37.89
C ARG A 516 -21.38 -9.11 39.25
N ASN A 517 -21.01 -7.83 39.38
CA ASN A 517 -21.17 -7.09 40.64
C ASN A 517 -22.64 -6.80 40.96
N TYR A 518 -23.48 -6.47 39.97
CA TYR A 518 -24.92 -6.32 40.18
C TYR A 518 -25.55 -7.61 40.72
N PHE A 519 -25.23 -8.75 40.10
CA PHE A 519 -25.68 -10.06 40.57
C PHE A 519 -25.22 -10.38 41.98
N ARG A 520 -23.96 -10.09 42.35
CA ARG A 520 -23.45 -10.31 43.71
C ARG A 520 -24.12 -9.44 44.76
N ASN A 521 -24.52 -8.22 44.39
CA ASN A 521 -25.15 -7.28 45.31
C ASN A 521 -26.68 -7.43 45.38
N GLY A 522 -27.29 -8.32 44.60
CA GLY A 522 -28.74 -8.49 44.53
C GLY A 522 -29.50 -7.31 43.91
N GLU A 523 -28.80 -6.41 43.23
CA GLU A 523 -29.37 -5.22 42.58
C GLU A 523 -30.08 -5.61 41.27
N LYS A 524 -31.29 -5.08 41.01
CA LYS A 524 -32.03 -5.36 39.77
C LYS A 524 -31.40 -4.62 38.59
N GLN A 525 -30.92 -5.36 37.60
CA GLN A 525 -30.32 -4.80 36.39
C GLN A 525 -31.29 -4.78 35.20
N SER A 526 -31.11 -3.82 34.29
CA SER A 526 -31.82 -3.81 33.01
C SER A 526 -31.40 -4.99 32.13
N TRP A 527 -32.39 -5.73 31.61
CA TRP A 527 -32.23 -6.89 30.76
C TRP A 527 -31.40 -6.60 29.50
N ILE A 528 -31.42 -5.36 29.01
CA ILE A 528 -30.67 -4.90 27.83
C ILE A 528 -29.15 -5.09 28.07
N PHE A 529 -28.64 -4.78 29.26
CA PHE A 529 -27.21 -4.95 29.55
C PHE A 529 -26.79 -6.42 29.61
N SER A 530 -27.67 -7.26 30.15
CA SER A 530 -27.42 -8.70 30.20
C SER A 530 -27.40 -9.29 28.80
N PHE A 531 -28.36 -8.89 27.96
CA PHE A 531 -28.38 -9.28 26.55
C PHE A 531 -27.09 -8.87 25.84
N ILE A 532 -26.69 -7.60 25.94
CA ILE A 532 -25.50 -7.09 25.23
C ILE A 532 -24.21 -7.77 25.71
N SER A 533 -24.08 -8.02 27.01
CA SER A 533 -22.94 -8.76 27.57
C SER A 533 -22.86 -10.18 27.00
N ILE A 534 -24.00 -10.88 26.96
CA ILE A 534 -24.09 -12.25 26.44
C ILE A 534 -23.74 -12.29 24.95
N VAL A 535 -24.34 -11.42 24.13
CA VAL A 535 -24.07 -11.41 22.69
C VAL A 535 -22.60 -11.08 22.42
N SER A 536 -22.00 -10.16 23.19
CA SER A 536 -20.58 -9.82 23.01
C SER A 536 -19.64 -10.97 23.39
N ILE A 537 -19.97 -11.74 24.43
CA ILE A 537 -19.21 -12.93 24.81
C ILE A 537 -19.38 -14.04 23.77
N LEU A 538 -20.61 -14.28 23.31
CA LEU A 538 -20.89 -15.26 22.24
C LEU A 538 -20.12 -14.93 20.97
N PHE A 539 -20.01 -13.65 20.64
CA PHE A 539 -19.22 -13.19 19.51
C PHE A 539 -17.73 -13.50 19.67
N LEU A 540 -17.14 -13.19 20.83
CA LEU A 540 -15.74 -13.55 21.09
C LEU A 540 -15.50 -15.07 21.00
N VAL A 541 -16.44 -15.87 21.52
CA VAL A 541 -16.39 -17.34 21.42
C VAL A 541 -16.49 -17.78 19.96
N PHE A 542 -17.37 -17.13 19.18
CA PHE A 542 -17.51 -17.43 17.76
C PHE A 542 -16.23 -17.13 17.00
N THR A 543 -15.61 -15.95 17.18
CA THR A 543 -14.31 -15.62 16.57
C THR A 543 -13.23 -16.63 16.95
N PHE A 544 -13.21 -17.08 18.20
CA PHE A 544 -12.29 -18.11 18.65
C PHE A 544 -12.50 -19.43 17.88
N ILE A 545 -13.75 -19.87 17.71
CA ILE A 545 -14.09 -21.07 16.91
C ILE A 545 -13.68 -20.87 15.43
N THR A 546 -13.92 -19.71 14.85
CA THR A 546 -13.53 -19.39 13.46
C THR A 546 -12.02 -19.48 13.28
N LEU A 547 -11.24 -18.89 14.18
CA LEU A 547 -9.79 -18.95 14.11
C LEU A 547 -9.28 -20.40 14.24
N LEU A 548 -9.91 -21.22 15.09
CA LEU A 548 -9.61 -22.66 15.16
C LEU A 548 -9.93 -23.36 13.83
N SER A 549 -11.03 -23.00 13.16
CA SER A 549 -11.40 -23.56 11.85
C SER A 549 -10.40 -23.17 10.76
N SER A 550 -9.84 -21.97 10.80
CA SER A 550 -8.77 -21.50 9.90
C SER A 550 -7.41 -22.18 10.14
N GLY A 551 -7.31 -23.04 11.16
CA GLY A 551 -6.09 -23.76 11.48
C GLY A 551 -5.62 -24.67 10.34
N LYS A 552 -6.54 -25.21 9.54
CA LYS A 552 -6.20 -26.06 8.37
C LYS A 552 -5.51 -25.25 7.28
N GLU A 553 -6.02 -24.07 6.95
CA GLU A 553 -5.45 -23.17 5.95
C GLU A 553 -4.09 -22.63 6.42
N LEU A 554 -3.98 -22.24 7.70
CA LEU A 554 -2.69 -21.84 8.29
C LEU A 554 -1.66 -22.97 8.24
N TYR A 555 -2.08 -24.19 8.59
CA TYR A 555 -1.22 -25.37 8.48
C TYR A 555 -0.83 -25.63 7.02
N SER A 556 -1.75 -25.49 6.06
CA SER A 556 -1.46 -25.65 4.63
C SER A 556 -0.39 -24.66 4.16
N VAL A 557 -0.49 -23.38 4.54
CA VAL A 557 0.50 -22.36 4.18
C VAL A 557 1.85 -22.66 4.81
N MET A 558 1.87 -23.07 6.09
CA MET A 558 3.09 -23.50 6.76
C MET A 558 3.70 -24.72 6.05
N ASN A 559 2.90 -25.76 5.82
CA ASN A 559 3.36 -27.00 5.20
C ASN A 559 3.93 -26.77 3.81
N GLU A 560 3.29 -25.94 2.98
CA GLU A 560 3.79 -25.58 1.64
C GLU A 560 5.18 -24.91 1.70
N ARG A 561 5.36 -23.94 2.61
CA ARG A 561 6.64 -23.22 2.77
C ARG A 561 7.75 -24.11 3.30
N TRP A 562 7.41 -24.95 4.28
CA TRP A 562 8.36 -25.85 4.92
C TRP A 562 8.69 -27.06 4.04
N SER A 563 7.76 -27.57 3.22
CA SER A 563 8.06 -28.64 2.26
C SER A 563 9.03 -28.15 1.20
N LYS A 564 8.82 -26.94 0.64
CA LYS A 564 9.75 -26.32 -0.32
C LYS A 564 11.14 -26.08 0.27
N LEU A 565 11.24 -25.76 1.57
CA LEU A 565 12.52 -25.63 2.27
C LEU A 565 13.30 -26.97 2.35
N VAL A 566 12.59 -28.09 2.48
CA VAL A 566 13.18 -29.44 2.58
C VAL A 566 13.49 -30.03 1.21
N GLU A 567 12.54 -29.93 0.27
CA GLU A 567 12.65 -30.49 -1.08
C GLU A 567 13.71 -29.77 -1.91
N ARG A 568 13.81 -28.44 -1.79
CA ARG A 568 14.78 -27.60 -2.51
C ARG A 568 14.71 -27.75 -4.04
N ASN A 569 13.52 -27.98 -4.56
CA ASN A 569 13.30 -28.02 -6.01
C ASN A 569 13.72 -26.68 -6.64
N GLU A 570 14.29 -26.75 -7.84
CA GLU A 570 14.68 -25.58 -8.60
C GLU A 570 13.46 -24.70 -8.96
N THR A 571 13.62 -23.39 -8.81
CA THR A 571 12.66 -22.34 -9.18
C THR A 571 13.32 -21.34 -10.14
N PRO A 572 12.54 -20.50 -10.85
CA PRO A 572 13.10 -19.43 -11.69
C PRO A 572 14.11 -18.55 -10.96
N VAL A 573 13.82 -18.19 -9.71
CA VAL A 573 14.72 -17.38 -8.88
C VAL A 573 15.98 -18.14 -8.48
N THR A 574 15.91 -19.43 -8.14
CA THR A 574 17.15 -20.18 -7.84
C THR A 574 18.00 -20.46 -9.08
N ASN A 575 17.38 -20.58 -10.25
CA ASN A 575 18.07 -20.69 -11.54
C ASN A 575 18.78 -19.36 -11.87
N GLU A 576 18.09 -18.22 -11.74
CA GLU A 576 18.66 -16.87 -11.82
C GLU A 576 19.86 -16.70 -10.90
N LEU A 577 19.74 -17.08 -9.63
CA LEU A 577 20.84 -16.97 -8.68
C LEU A 577 22.05 -17.82 -9.05
N SER A 578 21.82 -19.03 -9.54
CA SER A 578 22.89 -19.93 -9.97
C SER A 578 23.59 -19.34 -11.20
N PHE A 579 22.82 -18.87 -12.18
CA PHE A 579 23.31 -18.23 -13.39
C PHE A 579 24.16 -16.98 -13.09
N ILE A 580 23.66 -16.06 -12.24
CA ILE A 580 24.41 -14.85 -11.87
C ILE A 580 25.71 -15.25 -11.13
N LYS A 581 25.63 -16.21 -10.22
CA LYS A 581 26.79 -16.65 -9.43
C LYS A 581 27.86 -17.32 -10.30
N ASP A 582 27.47 -18.14 -11.26
CA ASP A 582 28.40 -18.85 -12.15
C ASP A 582 29.06 -17.89 -13.15
N ASN A 583 28.42 -16.75 -13.42
CA ASN A 583 28.91 -15.69 -14.32
C ASN A 583 29.51 -14.48 -13.60
N THR A 584 29.74 -14.55 -12.28
CA THR A 584 30.36 -13.46 -11.50
C THR A 584 31.54 -13.92 -10.66
N SER A 585 32.58 -13.09 -10.63
CA SER A 585 33.76 -13.27 -9.78
C SER A 585 33.60 -12.53 -8.44
N MET A 586 34.42 -12.91 -7.45
CA MET A 586 34.44 -12.25 -6.15
C MET A 586 34.81 -10.78 -6.29
N ASP A 587 33.99 -9.91 -5.70
CA ASP A 587 34.12 -8.44 -5.70
C ASP A 587 34.05 -7.82 -7.12
N GLU A 588 33.56 -8.56 -8.11
CA GLU A 588 33.30 -8.04 -9.46
C GLU A 588 32.15 -7.04 -9.39
N LYS A 589 32.38 -5.82 -9.89
CA LYS A 589 31.34 -4.78 -9.94
C LYS A 589 30.43 -5.01 -11.13
N VAL A 590 29.17 -5.35 -10.85
CA VAL A 590 28.15 -5.58 -11.88
C VAL A 590 26.88 -4.80 -11.58
N LEU A 591 26.12 -4.52 -12.64
CA LEU A 591 24.79 -3.93 -12.52
C LEU A 591 23.73 -5.04 -12.66
N ILE A 592 22.91 -5.25 -11.64
CA ILE A 592 21.80 -6.21 -11.67
C ILE A 592 20.47 -5.44 -11.67
N LEU A 593 19.75 -5.51 -12.78
CA LEU A 593 18.43 -4.95 -12.98
C LEU A 593 17.39 -6.08 -12.87
N SER A 594 17.06 -6.45 -11.64
CA SER A 594 16.12 -7.54 -11.32
C SER A 594 15.15 -7.16 -10.21
N TYR A 595 13.91 -7.65 -10.27
CA TYR A 595 12.95 -7.54 -9.16
C TYR A 595 13.31 -8.36 -7.92
N HIS A 596 14.34 -9.21 -8.05
CA HIS A 596 14.94 -9.98 -6.97
C HIS A 596 16.33 -9.47 -6.56
N SER A 597 16.74 -8.29 -7.04
CA SER A 597 18.10 -7.72 -6.86
C SER A 597 18.69 -7.82 -5.44
N GLY A 598 17.88 -7.62 -4.40
CA GLY A 598 18.35 -7.78 -3.01
C GLY A 598 18.80 -9.20 -2.67
N ILE A 599 18.15 -10.21 -3.27
CA ILE A 599 18.51 -11.62 -3.17
C ILE A 599 19.72 -11.91 -4.05
N ASP A 600 19.76 -11.35 -5.26
CA ASP A 600 20.83 -11.60 -6.22
C ASP A 600 22.18 -11.08 -5.74
N TYR A 601 22.25 -9.82 -5.31
CA TYR A 601 23.48 -9.25 -4.75
C TYR A 601 23.95 -9.95 -3.48
N LEU A 602 23.02 -10.43 -2.65
CA LEU A 602 23.37 -11.13 -1.41
C LEU A 602 24.02 -12.50 -1.70
N ASN A 603 23.48 -13.24 -2.67
CA ASN A 603 23.85 -14.64 -2.92
C ASN A 603 24.85 -14.82 -4.07
N SER A 604 25.10 -13.78 -4.86
CA SER A 604 26.16 -13.72 -5.86
C SER A 604 27.50 -13.31 -5.24
N ASN A 605 28.57 -13.56 -5.99
CA ASN A 605 29.92 -13.13 -5.64
C ASN A 605 30.19 -11.66 -6.01
N ALA A 606 29.20 -10.98 -6.60
CA ALA A 606 29.34 -9.65 -7.13
C ALA A 606 29.08 -8.55 -6.10
N ASP A 607 29.67 -7.39 -6.39
CA ASP A 607 29.39 -6.13 -5.72
C ASP A 607 28.57 -5.22 -6.67
N PRO A 608 27.69 -4.37 -6.11
CA PRO A 608 26.96 -3.41 -6.93
C PRO A 608 27.91 -2.41 -7.57
N PHE A 609 27.85 -2.30 -8.90
CA PHE A 609 28.52 -1.20 -9.61
C PHE A 609 27.89 0.15 -9.24
N LEU A 610 26.56 0.16 -9.06
CA LEU A 610 25.77 1.33 -8.69
C LEU A 610 24.81 0.96 -7.55
N ASN A 611 24.87 1.72 -6.46
CA ASN A 611 23.92 1.58 -5.34
C ASN A 611 22.60 2.26 -5.72
N ILE A 612 21.60 1.46 -6.10
CA ILE A 612 20.23 1.89 -6.38
C ILE A 612 19.27 1.34 -5.33
N PRO A 613 18.13 2.01 -5.08
CA PRO A 613 17.03 1.38 -4.34
C PRO A 613 16.63 0.05 -4.98
N GLY A 614 15.91 -0.78 -4.22
CA GLY A 614 15.30 -1.97 -4.80
C GLY A 614 14.46 -1.59 -6.02
N THR A 615 14.50 -2.40 -7.07
CA THR A 615 13.78 -2.15 -8.34
C THR A 615 12.29 -1.86 -8.19
N SER A 616 11.65 -2.38 -7.13
CA SER A 616 10.26 -2.03 -6.75
C SER A 616 10.07 -0.58 -6.29
N GLU A 617 11.15 0.13 -6.03
CA GLU A 617 11.21 1.51 -5.53
C GLU A 617 11.81 2.48 -6.55
N LEU A 618 12.11 2.03 -7.77
CA LEU A 618 12.58 2.88 -8.87
C LEU A 618 11.41 3.66 -9.48
N PHE A 619 11.06 4.80 -8.90
CA PHE A 619 10.00 5.69 -9.41
C PHE A 619 10.44 7.16 -9.52
N LEU A 620 11.70 7.47 -9.22
CA LEU A 620 12.27 8.83 -9.32
C LEU A 620 13.16 8.96 -10.55
N LYS A 621 13.08 10.11 -11.23
CA LYS A 621 13.94 10.41 -12.39
C LYS A 621 15.41 10.39 -12.03
N LYS A 622 15.78 10.89 -10.84
CA LYS A 622 17.16 10.91 -10.35
C LYS A 622 17.80 9.51 -10.31
N ASP A 623 17.01 8.47 -10.01
CA ASP A 623 17.53 7.11 -9.92
C ASP A 623 17.80 6.54 -11.32
N TYR A 624 16.91 6.80 -12.27
CA TYR A 624 17.12 6.44 -13.68
C TYR A 624 18.27 7.22 -14.33
N GLU A 625 18.45 8.50 -14.02
CA GLU A 625 19.60 9.29 -14.49
C GLU A 625 20.93 8.67 -14.05
N ARG A 626 21.00 8.15 -12.82
CA ARG A 626 22.17 7.42 -12.32
C ARG A 626 22.37 6.09 -13.06
N ILE A 627 21.28 5.38 -13.37
CA ILE A 627 21.33 4.14 -14.16
C ILE A 627 21.85 4.43 -15.58
N PHE A 628 21.34 5.48 -16.24
CA PHE A 628 21.81 5.89 -17.56
C PHE A 628 23.30 6.21 -17.55
N ALA A 629 23.75 7.04 -16.59
CA ALA A 629 25.16 7.38 -16.44
C ALA A 629 26.04 6.14 -16.18
N ALA A 630 25.55 5.17 -15.42
CA ALA A 630 26.28 3.92 -15.17
C ALA A 630 26.40 3.04 -16.42
N ILE A 631 25.35 2.97 -17.25
CA ILE A 631 25.36 2.24 -18.53
C ILE A 631 26.31 2.90 -19.53
N GLU A 632 26.45 4.22 -19.50
CA GLU A 632 27.40 4.96 -20.34
C GLU A 632 28.84 4.90 -19.81
N ASP A 633 29.04 4.61 -18.51
CA ASP A 633 30.37 4.51 -17.91
C ASP A 633 31.15 3.31 -18.46
N SER A 634 32.25 3.62 -19.16
CA SER A 634 33.16 2.64 -19.76
C SER A 634 33.74 1.59 -18.80
N SER A 635 33.70 1.85 -17.48
CA SER A 635 34.17 0.92 -16.47
C SER A 635 33.15 -0.15 -16.07
N LEU A 636 31.86 0.02 -16.43
CA LEU A 636 30.84 -1.01 -16.27
C LEU A 636 30.98 -2.03 -17.40
N ASN A 637 31.43 -3.23 -17.08
CA ASN A 637 31.67 -4.28 -18.07
C ASN A 637 30.52 -5.28 -18.20
N LYS A 638 29.74 -5.49 -17.13
CA LYS A 638 28.77 -6.60 -17.07
C LYS A 638 27.44 -6.16 -16.45
N VAL A 639 26.34 -6.52 -17.11
CA VAL A 639 24.97 -6.23 -16.68
C VAL A 639 24.14 -7.51 -16.71
N PHE A 640 23.38 -7.75 -15.65
CA PHE A 640 22.33 -8.76 -15.60
C PHE A 640 20.96 -8.08 -15.61
N ILE A 641 20.05 -8.59 -16.40
CA ILE A 641 18.69 -8.06 -16.51
C ILE A 641 17.67 -9.20 -16.53
N ASP A 642 16.66 -9.13 -15.67
CA ASP A 642 15.60 -10.14 -15.61
C ASP A 642 14.43 -9.79 -16.55
N ASN A 643 13.67 -10.82 -16.94
CA ASN A 643 12.48 -10.64 -17.78
C ASN A 643 11.44 -9.76 -17.11
N ASN A 644 11.37 -9.69 -15.78
CA ASN A 644 10.42 -8.80 -15.10
C ASN A 644 10.80 -7.34 -15.27
N PHE A 645 12.08 -6.97 -15.27
CA PHE A 645 12.52 -5.61 -15.56
C PHE A 645 12.20 -5.23 -17.01
N ILE A 646 12.33 -6.20 -17.94
CA ILE A 646 11.99 -6.04 -19.35
C ILE A 646 10.46 -5.93 -19.56
N SER A 647 9.67 -6.75 -18.86
CA SER A 647 8.22 -6.92 -19.11
C SER A 647 7.30 -6.14 -18.17
N ASN A 648 7.77 -5.74 -16.98
CA ASN A 648 7.00 -4.94 -16.01
C ASN A 648 7.07 -3.45 -16.39
N ILE A 649 6.51 -3.22 -17.56
CA ILE A 649 6.49 -2.01 -18.36
C ILE A 649 5.48 -0.97 -17.81
N GLN A 650 4.52 -1.38 -16.98
CA GLN A 650 3.30 -0.59 -16.78
C GLN A 650 3.45 0.73 -16.00
N LEU A 651 4.46 0.89 -15.13
CA LEU A 651 4.60 2.13 -14.33
C LEU A 651 5.70 3.08 -14.83
N ASN A 652 6.75 2.55 -15.46
CA ASN A 652 7.94 3.31 -15.86
C ASN A 652 8.33 3.09 -17.33
N TYR A 653 7.37 2.72 -18.19
CA TYR A 653 7.63 2.23 -19.55
C TYR A 653 8.70 3.02 -20.31
N GLY A 654 8.52 4.34 -20.43
CA GLY A 654 9.43 5.17 -21.22
C GLY A 654 10.87 5.18 -20.68
N PHE A 655 11.04 5.08 -19.37
CA PHE A 655 12.37 5.04 -18.76
C PHE A 655 13.00 3.66 -18.85
N ASN A 656 12.24 2.58 -18.64
CA ASN A 656 12.74 1.21 -18.84
C ASN A 656 13.11 0.95 -20.30
N VAL A 657 12.32 1.43 -21.26
CA VAL A 657 12.65 1.35 -22.69
C VAL A 657 13.97 2.08 -22.99
N LYS A 658 14.19 3.25 -22.39
CA LYS A 658 15.46 3.97 -22.53
C LYS A 658 16.64 3.22 -21.89
N VAL A 659 16.42 2.56 -20.75
CA VAL A 659 17.45 1.67 -20.16
C VAL A 659 17.80 0.56 -21.15
N LEU A 660 16.80 -0.12 -21.72
CA LEU A 660 17.00 -1.20 -22.68
C LEU A 660 17.71 -0.72 -23.95
N SER A 661 17.34 0.45 -24.49
CA SER A 661 17.99 1.00 -25.67
C SER A 661 19.47 1.28 -25.42
N LEU A 662 19.80 1.92 -24.29
CA LEU A 662 21.18 2.20 -23.92
C LEU A 662 21.99 0.91 -23.68
N LEU A 663 21.37 -0.11 -23.08
CA LEU A 663 22.00 -1.41 -22.91
C LEU A 663 22.31 -2.05 -24.27
N TYR A 664 21.36 -2.11 -25.20
CA TYR A 664 21.60 -2.69 -26.53
C TYR A 664 22.55 -1.87 -27.40
N GLU A 665 22.66 -0.56 -27.18
CA GLU A 665 23.65 0.29 -27.82
C GLU A 665 25.07 -0.04 -27.32
N ASN A 666 25.25 -0.21 -26.01
CA ASN A 666 26.57 -0.28 -25.37
C ASN A 666 27.08 -1.71 -25.05
N PHE A 667 26.19 -2.70 -25.00
CA PHE A 667 26.48 -4.06 -24.56
C PHE A 667 25.93 -5.10 -25.56
N ASP A 668 26.60 -6.25 -25.63
CA ASP A 668 26.15 -7.44 -26.38
C ASP A 668 25.53 -8.45 -25.40
N ILE A 669 24.45 -9.12 -25.81
CA ILE A 669 23.92 -10.27 -25.07
C ILE A 669 24.86 -11.45 -25.32
N VAL A 670 25.59 -11.87 -24.29
CA VAL A 670 26.56 -12.96 -24.40
C VAL A 670 26.02 -14.29 -23.93
N ASP A 671 25.07 -14.29 -22.99
CA ASP A 671 24.45 -15.52 -22.47
C ASP A 671 23.06 -15.28 -21.87
N ARG A 672 22.34 -16.37 -21.57
CA ARG A 672 21.03 -16.37 -20.91
C ARG A 672 20.93 -17.53 -19.91
N SER A 673 20.16 -17.35 -18.85
CA SER A 673 19.85 -18.45 -17.92
C SER A 673 19.15 -19.62 -18.62
N ASP A 674 19.20 -20.82 -18.05
CA ASP A 674 18.60 -22.02 -18.66
C ASP A 674 17.09 -21.87 -18.94
N LEU A 675 16.40 -21.12 -18.06
CA LEU A 675 14.97 -20.81 -18.21
C LEU A 675 14.72 -19.55 -19.04
N GLY A 676 15.77 -18.87 -19.52
CA GLY A 676 15.71 -17.65 -20.32
C GLY A 676 15.11 -16.46 -19.58
N ASN A 677 15.08 -16.50 -18.25
CA ASN A 677 14.50 -15.46 -17.40
C ASN A 677 15.47 -14.34 -17.04
N VAL A 678 16.78 -14.53 -17.27
CA VAL A 678 17.83 -13.54 -17.05
C VAL A 678 18.77 -13.51 -18.25
N LEU A 679 19.13 -12.31 -18.68
CA LEU A 679 20.13 -12.07 -19.72
C LEU A 679 21.43 -11.56 -19.09
N LEU A 680 22.56 -12.06 -19.61
CA LEU A 680 23.89 -11.53 -19.33
C LEU A 680 24.35 -10.68 -20.51
N LEU A 681 24.70 -9.43 -20.21
CA LEU A 681 25.20 -8.47 -21.17
C LEU A 681 26.64 -8.08 -20.82
N GLU A 682 27.52 -8.07 -21.81
CA GLU A 682 28.90 -7.60 -21.67
C GLU A 682 29.19 -6.42 -22.59
N ARG A 683 30.03 -5.49 -22.13
CA ARG A 683 30.32 -4.26 -22.87
C ARG A 683 30.97 -4.60 -24.21
N LYS A 684 30.49 -3.96 -25.27
CA LYS A 684 31.05 -4.11 -26.62
C LYS A 684 32.53 -3.72 -26.62
N GLU A 685 33.41 -4.61 -27.10
CA GLU A 685 34.83 -4.26 -27.29
C GLU A 685 34.93 -3.13 -28.31
N THR A 686 35.67 -2.06 -27.96
CA THR A 686 35.95 -0.95 -28.86
C THR A 686 36.94 -1.40 -29.94
N SER A 687 36.46 -2.15 -30.94
CA SER A 687 37.08 -2.12 -32.26
C SER A 687 36.60 -0.86 -32.97
N ASN A 688 37.51 -0.20 -33.70
CA ASN A 688 37.18 0.89 -34.60
C ASN A 688 36.16 0.44 -35.66
N SER A 689 34.89 0.46 -35.29
CA SER A 689 33.80 0.77 -36.17
C SER A 689 33.02 1.86 -35.48
N HIS A 690 33.36 3.09 -35.81
CA HIS A 690 32.30 4.00 -36.19
C HIS A 690 31.48 3.30 -37.30
N LEU A 691 30.57 2.39 -36.92
CA LEU A 691 29.22 2.57 -37.38
C LEU A 691 28.77 3.87 -36.70
N LYS A 692 29.20 4.99 -37.31
CA LYS A 692 28.23 6.03 -37.56
C LYS A 692 27.03 5.26 -38.09
N MET A 693 25.94 5.21 -37.31
CA MET A 693 24.68 5.53 -37.95
C MET A 693 25.04 6.76 -38.79
N GLU A 694 25.13 6.57 -40.12
CA GLU A 694 24.95 7.71 -41.00
C GLU A 694 23.76 8.42 -40.39
N SER A 695 24.02 9.65 -39.96
CA SER A 695 22.98 10.57 -39.56
C SER A 695 21.88 10.40 -40.59
N LEU A 696 20.80 9.71 -40.22
CA LEU A 696 19.52 10.03 -40.81
C LEU A 696 19.43 11.53 -40.58
N PRO A 697 19.29 12.34 -41.65
CA PRO A 697 19.29 13.78 -41.52
C PRO A 697 18.36 14.13 -40.38
N GLU A 698 18.76 15.06 -39.51
CA GLU A 698 17.86 15.64 -38.51
C GLU A 698 16.59 16.09 -39.23
N ILE A 699 15.56 15.25 -39.18
CA ILE A 699 14.22 15.60 -39.54
C ILE A 699 13.59 16.03 -38.23
N LYS A 700 13.62 17.33 -37.98
CA LYS A 700 12.85 17.94 -36.91
C LYS A 700 11.37 17.69 -37.21
N ASN A 701 10.69 16.95 -36.32
CA ASN A 701 9.24 16.74 -36.21
C ASN A 701 8.65 15.40 -36.69
N SER A 702 9.33 14.28 -36.52
CA SER A 702 8.75 12.93 -36.68
C SER A 702 8.67 12.15 -35.35
N LEU A 703 7.48 11.65 -35.02
CA LEU A 703 7.24 10.71 -33.92
C LEU A 703 7.59 9.29 -34.42
N HIS A 704 8.87 8.90 -34.30
CA HIS A 704 9.30 7.58 -34.73
C HIS A 704 8.91 6.51 -33.70
N TYR A 705 7.96 5.64 -34.04
CA TYR A 705 7.86 4.32 -33.42
C TYR A 705 8.78 3.36 -34.19
N TYR A 706 10.01 3.16 -33.70
CA TYR A 706 10.85 2.06 -34.16
C TYR A 706 10.40 0.79 -33.46
N ILE A 707 9.66 -0.07 -34.16
CA ILE A 707 9.34 -1.41 -33.68
C ILE A 707 10.31 -2.38 -34.38
N TYR A 708 11.42 -2.72 -33.73
CA TYR A 708 12.37 -3.71 -34.21
C TYR A 708 12.06 -5.06 -33.57
N ASP A 709 11.30 -5.89 -34.29
CA ASP A 709 11.45 -7.35 -34.46
C ASP A 709 10.13 -7.94 -35.02
N ASN A 710 10.24 -8.93 -35.91
CA ASN A 710 9.12 -9.50 -36.67
C ASN A 710 7.94 -9.94 -35.76
N PHE A 711 6.73 -9.41 -36.00
CA PHE A 711 5.53 -10.00 -35.39
C PHE A 711 5.09 -11.24 -36.16
N TYR A 712 5.22 -12.41 -35.53
CA TYR A 712 4.40 -13.57 -35.87
C TYR A 712 3.02 -13.41 -35.21
N VAL A 713 2.00 -13.05 -35.99
CA VAL A 713 0.61 -13.00 -35.50
C VAL A 713 -0.14 -14.26 -35.96
N GLY A 714 0.28 -15.40 -35.40
CA GLY A 714 -0.40 -16.70 -35.55
C GLY A 714 0.53 -17.90 -35.30
N TYR A 715 0.20 -18.74 -34.32
CA TYR A 715 0.65 -20.15 -34.29
C TYR A 715 -0.33 -20.96 -35.14
N PRO A 716 0.10 -21.93 -35.97
CA PRO A 716 -0.81 -22.82 -36.69
C PRO A 716 -1.75 -23.63 -35.78
N ASP A 717 -1.41 -23.78 -34.50
CA ASP A 717 -2.10 -24.69 -33.57
C ASP A 717 -2.76 -24.02 -32.35
N THR A 718 -2.75 -22.68 -32.24
CA THR A 718 -3.48 -21.96 -31.18
C THR A 718 -4.22 -20.75 -31.75
N ASN A 719 -5.53 -20.66 -31.50
CA ASN A 719 -6.39 -19.53 -31.89
C ASN A 719 -6.06 -18.18 -31.18
N GLU A 720 -4.88 -18.02 -30.58
CA GLU A 720 -4.46 -16.77 -29.95
C GLU A 720 -3.69 -15.88 -30.94
N ILE A 721 -4.23 -14.69 -31.17
CA ILE A 721 -3.66 -13.63 -32.00
C ILE A 721 -3.06 -12.58 -31.06
N ILE A 722 -1.76 -12.31 -31.15
CA ILE A 722 -1.08 -11.24 -30.40
C ILE A 722 -1.06 -9.98 -31.26
N GLY A 723 -2.10 -9.14 -31.14
CA GLY A 723 -1.95 -7.71 -31.39
C GLY A 723 -1.18 -7.06 -30.23
N ILE A 724 -0.68 -5.83 -30.39
CA ILE A 724 -0.14 -5.07 -29.25
C ILE A 724 -1.24 -5.02 -28.17
N LYS A 725 -1.03 -5.75 -27.05
CA LYS A 725 -2.01 -5.93 -25.97
C LYS A 725 -2.11 -4.72 -25.04
N GLU A 726 -1.30 -3.69 -25.27
CA GLU A 726 -1.23 -2.48 -24.46
C GLU A 726 -1.83 -1.29 -25.20
N ASN A 727 -2.61 -0.48 -24.49
CA ASN A 727 -3.14 0.77 -25.01
C ASN A 727 -1.98 1.75 -25.24
N LEU A 728 -1.44 1.80 -26.46
CA LEU A 728 -0.52 2.87 -26.88
C LEU A 728 -1.22 4.21 -26.63
N SER A 729 -0.50 5.24 -26.15
CA SER A 729 -1.11 6.57 -25.97
C SER A 729 -1.76 7.06 -27.27
N GLY A 730 -2.84 7.83 -27.18
CA GLY A 730 -3.42 8.52 -28.34
C GLY A 730 -2.35 9.33 -29.07
N ILE A 731 -2.38 9.30 -30.41
CA ILE A 731 -1.43 10.05 -31.24
C ILE A 731 -2.09 11.33 -31.75
N ASN A 732 -1.29 12.40 -31.83
CA ASN A 732 -1.73 13.69 -32.35
C ASN A 732 -1.01 13.95 -33.68
N LEU A 733 -1.75 13.86 -34.79
CA LEU A 733 -1.24 14.10 -36.15
C LEU A 733 -1.58 15.52 -36.59
N ASP A 734 -0.67 16.14 -37.33
CA ASP A 734 -0.91 17.42 -37.97
C ASP A 734 -1.91 17.26 -39.14
N GLN A 735 -2.33 18.36 -39.78
CA GLN A 735 -3.14 18.30 -41.02
C GLN A 735 -2.34 17.81 -42.23
N GLN A 736 -1.11 17.33 -42.02
CA GLN A 736 -0.28 16.66 -43.00
C GLN A 736 0.45 15.50 -42.30
N PHE A 737 0.36 14.29 -42.84
CA PHE A 737 1.06 13.12 -42.30
C PHE A 737 1.22 11.99 -43.32
N THR A 738 2.15 11.08 -43.03
CA THR A 738 2.36 9.83 -43.76
C THR A 738 2.34 8.64 -42.82
N ILE A 739 1.63 7.57 -43.22
CA ILE A 739 1.62 6.26 -42.57
C ILE A 739 2.23 5.24 -43.53
N GLU A 740 3.23 4.50 -43.09
CA GLU A 740 3.87 3.42 -43.84
C GLU A 740 3.71 2.11 -43.08
N VAL A 741 3.39 1.02 -43.77
CA VAL A 741 3.28 -0.30 -43.17
C VAL A 741 3.87 -1.36 -44.10
N VAL A 742 4.74 -2.22 -43.56
CA VAL A 742 5.24 -3.43 -44.23
C VAL A 742 4.52 -4.64 -43.66
N VAL A 743 3.71 -5.30 -44.48
CA VAL A 743 2.71 -6.27 -44.04
C VAL A 743 2.60 -7.47 -44.99
N LYS A 744 2.45 -8.66 -44.44
CA LYS A 744 2.24 -9.93 -45.16
C LYS A 744 0.94 -10.58 -44.66
N PRO A 745 -0.20 -10.31 -45.31
CA PRO A 745 -1.48 -10.83 -44.87
C PRO A 745 -1.64 -12.32 -45.23
N GLU A 746 -2.28 -13.10 -44.38
CA GLU A 746 -2.75 -14.44 -44.74
C GLU A 746 -3.89 -14.37 -45.77
N ASN A 747 -4.13 -15.49 -46.46
CA ASN A 747 -5.21 -15.60 -47.45
C ASN A 747 -6.64 -15.44 -46.87
N ILE A 748 -6.82 -15.66 -45.55
CA ILE A 748 -8.13 -15.53 -44.87
C ILE A 748 -8.03 -14.52 -43.73
N GLN A 749 -8.90 -13.52 -43.73
CA GLN A 749 -8.99 -12.44 -42.76
C GLN A 749 -10.36 -12.38 -42.06
N ALA A 750 -10.38 -11.83 -40.85
CA ALA A 750 -11.63 -11.47 -40.17
C ALA A 750 -12.35 -10.32 -40.91
N PRO A 751 -13.69 -10.19 -40.77
CA PRO A 751 -14.39 -8.99 -41.24
C PRO A 751 -13.78 -7.73 -40.62
N PHE A 752 -13.50 -6.71 -41.43
CA PHE A 752 -12.88 -5.46 -40.99
C PHE A 752 -11.52 -5.62 -40.30
N ALA A 753 -10.76 -6.68 -40.61
CA ALA A 753 -9.40 -6.90 -40.08
C ALA A 753 -8.56 -5.62 -40.11
N ALA A 754 -8.13 -5.14 -38.93
CA ALA A 754 -7.46 -3.84 -38.78
C ALA A 754 -5.94 -4.00 -38.74
N ILE A 755 -5.24 -3.29 -39.62
CA ILE A 755 -3.77 -3.26 -39.66
C ILE A 755 -3.24 -2.25 -38.63
N ILE A 756 -3.75 -1.01 -38.66
CA ILE A 756 -3.36 0.06 -37.74
C ILE A 756 -4.45 1.14 -37.65
N GLY A 757 -4.67 1.71 -36.47
CA GLY A 757 -5.57 2.86 -36.29
C GLY A 757 -5.91 3.20 -34.84
N ASN A 758 -6.47 4.39 -34.61
CA ASN A 758 -6.93 4.89 -33.31
C ASN A 758 -8.41 5.32 -33.33
N HIS A 759 -9.24 4.54 -34.01
CA HIS A 759 -10.67 4.79 -34.23
C HIS A 759 -11.56 4.07 -33.18
N PRO A 760 -12.81 4.53 -32.94
CA PRO A 760 -13.52 5.61 -33.62
C PRO A 760 -13.49 6.98 -32.91
N GLY A 761 -12.72 7.11 -31.83
CA GLY A 761 -12.76 8.29 -30.97
C GLY A 761 -14.18 8.59 -30.48
N ASN A 762 -14.54 9.86 -30.32
CA ASN A 762 -15.91 10.27 -29.99
C ASN A 762 -16.86 10.17 -31.21
N GLY A 763 -16.94 8.98 -31.84
CA GLY A 763 -17.91 8.64 -32.88
C GLY A 763 -17.55 9.05 -34.33
N GLY A 764 -16.42 9.73 -34.54
CA GLY A 764 -16.00 10.21 -35.86
C GLY A 764 -14.60 10.82 -35.88
N GLN A 765 -13.70 10.39 -34.98
CA GLN A 765 -12.34 10.92 -34.86
C GLN A 765 -11.31 9.79 -35.06
N GLY A 766 -10.09 10.16 -35.45
CA GLY A 766 -8.98 9.22 -35.66
C GLY A 766 -8.98 8.58 -37.05
N PHE A 767 -8.16 7.57 -37.23
CA PHE A 767 -8.01 6.88 -38.53
C PHE A 767 -7.92 5.35 -38.38
N VAL A 768 -8.05 4.66 -39.49
CA VAL A 768 -7.80 3.22 -39.59
C VAL A 768 -7.40 2.79 -41.00
N ILE A 769 -6.45 1.85 -41.08
CA ILE A 769 -6.24 0.99 -42.24
C ILE A 769 -6.85 -0.38 -41.92
N GLN A 770 -7.94 -0.74 -42.60
CA GLN A 770 -8.66 -1.99 -42.32
C GLN A 770 -9.22 -2.63 -43.59
N GLN A 771 -9.57 -3.92 -43.48
CA GLN A 771 -10.22 -4.65 -44.55
C GLN A 771 -11.62 -4.06 -44.85
N GLU A 772 -11.96 -3.99 -46.12
CA GLU A 772 -13.29 -3.63 -46.59
C GLU A 772 -14.28 -4.77 -46.31
N ASN A 773 -14.93 -4.71 -45.15
CA ASN A 773 -15.95 -5.66 -44.73
C ASN A 773 -15.40 -7.11 -44.80
N LYS A 774 -15.99 -7.98 -45.63
CA LYS A 774 -15.59 -9.39 -45.82
C LYS A 774 -14.73 -9.62 -47.07
N ASN A 775 -14.36 -8.55 -47.79
CA ASN A 775 -13.59 -8.66 -49.02
C ASN A 775 -12.12 -8.98 -48.69
N GLN A 776 -11.76 -10.26 -48.81
CA GLN A 776 -10.47 -10.78 -48.38
C GLN A 776 -9.31 -9.99 -48.96
N ASN A 777 -8.46 -9.48 -48.07
CA ASN A 777 -7.23 -8.74 -48.39
C ASN A 777 -7.42 -7.44 -49.19
N LYS A 778 -8.63 -6.88 -49.22
CA LYS A 778 -8.89 -5.53 -49.75
C LYS A 778 -8.92 -4.54 -48.61
N TYR A 779 -7.94 -3.64 -48.52
CA TYR A 779 -7.79 -2.69 -47.42
C TYR A 779 -8.06 -1.26 -47.87
N ASN A 780 -8.77 -0.49 -47.07
CA ASN A 780 -8.96 0.95 -47.28
C ASN A 780 -8.34 1.74 -46.12
N PHE A 781 -8.12 3.03 -46.36
CA PHE A 781 -7.83 3.99 -45.31
C PHE A 781 -9.10 4.79 -45.03
N SER A 782 -9.44 4.90 -43.76
CA SER A 782 -10.55 5.71 -43.29
C SER A 782 -10.06 6.71 -42.25
N TYR A 783 -10.57 7.94 -42.32
CA TYR A 783 -10.27 8.99 -41.35
C TYR A 783 -11.56 9.73 -40.95
N GLY A 784 -11.60 10.18 -39.71
CA GLY A 784 -12.72 10.92 -39.13
C GLY A 784 -12.53 12.43 -39.18
N ASP A 785 -13.63 13.17 -39.34
CA ASP A 785 -13.68 14.64 -39.35
C ASP A 785 -14.41 15.25 -38.14
N GLY A 786 -14.60 14.45 -37.09
CA GLY A 786 -15.39 14.76 -35.90
C GLY A 786 -16.90 14.55 -36.06
N LYS A 787 -17.41 14.41 -37.28
CA LYS A 787 -18.84 14.26 -37.60
C LYS A 787 -19.18 12.96 -38.32
N GLY A 788 -18.24 12.41 -39.07
CA GLY A 788 -18.41 11.20 -39.86
C GLY A 788 -17.09 10.58 -40.33
N TRP A 789 -17.18 9.49 -41.09
CA TRP A 789 -16.04 8.74 -41.62
C TRP A 789 -15.86 8.95 -43.11
N ASN A 790 -14.66 9.35 -43.51
CA ASN A 790 -14.23 9.47 -44.89
C ASN A 790 -13.36 8.26 -45.24
N THR A 791 -13.75 7.47 -46.24
CA THR A 791 -13.10 6.19 -46.56
C THR A 791 -12.64 6.16 -48.01
N THR A 792 -11.42 5.71 -48.24
CA THR A 792 -10.88 5.56 -49.59
C THR A 792 -11.40 4.32 -50.29
N SER A 793 -11.26 4.26 -51.62
CA SER A 793 -11.39 2.98 -52.33
C SER A 793 -10.32 2.00 -51.85
N SER A 794 -10.67 0.72 -51.81
CA SER A 794 -9.81 -0.34 -51.28
C SER A 794 -8.69 -0.71 -52.25
N VAL A 795 -7.55 -1.10 -51.68
CA VAL A 795 -6.36 -1.61 -52.37
C VAL A 795 -6.21 -3.10 -52.05
N GLN A 796 -5.99 -3.91 -53.09
CA GLN A 796 -5.75 -5.35 -52.92
C GLN A 796 -4.32 -5.61 -52.47
N LEU A 797 -4.14 -6.15 -51.26
CA LEU A 797 -2.85 -6.70 -50.82
C LEU A 797 -2.71 -8.14 -51.31
N ASP A 798 -1.48 -8.52 -51.65
CA ASP A 798 -1.16 -9.88 -52.10
C ASP A 798 -1.02 -10.79 -50.88
N PRO A 799 -1.85 -11.85 -50.74
CA PRO A 799 -1.74 -12.78 -49.63
C PRO A 799 -0.41 -13.53 -49.65
N ASP A 800 0.06 -13.88 -48.47
CA ASP A 800 1.27 -14.65 -48.18
C ASP A 800 2.56 -14.04 -48.76
N LYS A 801 2.52 -12.77 -49.18
CA LYS A 801 3.63 -11.98 -49.69
C LYS A 801 3.79 -10.67 -48.91
N TRP A 802 5.01 -10.17 -48.84
CA TRP A 802 5.27 -8.85 -48.28
C TRP A 802 4.74 -7.76 -49.20
N ASN A 803 3.93 -6.89 -48.63
CA ASN A 803 3.39 -5.69 -49.24
C ASN A 803 3.94 -4.48 -48.46
N TYR A 804 4.25 -3.40 -49.16
CA TYR A 804 4.54 -2.11 -48.58
C TYR A 804 3.39 -1.16 -48.91
N LEU A 805 2.62 -0.78 -47.90
CA LEU A 805 1.47 0.09 -48.01
C LEU A 805 1.81 1.45 -47.42
N THR A 806 1.61 2.52 -48.18
CA THR A 806 1.85 3.90 -47.73
C THR A 806 0.60 4.74 -47.95
N VAL A 807 0.22 5.53 -46.94
CA VAL A 807 -0.88 6.49 -47.00
C VAL A 807 -0.32 7.87 -46.65
N THR A 808 -0.45 8.83 -47.56
CA THR A 808 -0.17 10.25 -47.28
C THR A 808 -1.49 11.01 -47.16
N TYR A 809 -1.61 11.86 -46.14
CA TYR A 809 -2.74 12.76 -45.93
C TYR A 809 -2.22 14.19 -45.90
N ASP A 810 -2.74 15.09 -46.74
CA ASP A 810 -2.40 16.52 -46.75
C ASP A 810 -3.68 17.37 -46.93
N HIS A 811 -4.15 17.99 -45.86
CA HIS A 811 -5.31 18.90 -45.84
C HIS A 811 -6.52 18.39 -46.67
N GLY A 812 -6.95 17.16 -46.40
CA GLY A 812 -8.09 16.51 -47.08
C GLY A 812 -7.72 15.75 -48.36
N VAL A 813 -6.46 15.77 -48.78
CA VAL A 813 -5.94 14.97 -49.89
C VAL A 813 -5.31 13.68 -49.36
N VAL A 814 -5.88 12.53 -49.72
CA VAL A 814 -5.35 11.21 -49.38
C VAL A 814 -4.78 10.53 -50.62
N VAL A 815 -3.54 10.05 -50.52
CA VAL A 815 -2.91 9.23 -51.57
C VAL A 815 -2.45 7.91 -50.98
N ILE A 816 -2.78 6.80 -51.65
CA ILE A 816 -2.38 5.45 -51.23
C ILE A 816 -1.43 4.87 -52.26
N PHE A 817 -0.30 4.35 -51.80
CA PHE A 817 0.69 3.63 -52.59
C PHE A 817 0.77 2.18 -52.12
N LYS A 818 0.95 1.26 -53.06
CA LYS A 818 1.30 -0.14 -52.81
C LYS A 818 2.59 -0.43 -53.55
N ASN A 819 3.60 -0.94 -52.84
CA ASN A 819 4.88 -1.35 -53.40
C ASN A 819 5.52 -0.24 -54.26
N GLY A 820 5.48 1.00 -53.76
CA GLY A 820 6.04 2.17 -54.45
C GLY A 820 5.18 2.74 -55.59
N VAL A 821 4.01 2.14 -55.90
CA VAL A 821 3.14 2.54 -57.01
C VAL A 821 1.84 3.12 -56.49
N LEU A 822 1.46 4.30 -57.00
CA LEU A 822 0.20 4.96 -56.67
C LEU A 822 -1.01 4.07 -57.03
N GLN A 823 -1.90 3.85 -56.07
CA GLN A 823 -3.09 3.02 -56.21
C GLN A 823 -4.37 3.85 -56.18
N ASN A 824 -4.43 4.84 -55.29
CA ASN A 824 -5.61 5.65 -55.10
C ASN A 824 -5.25 7.08 -54.71
N LYS A 825 -6.10 8.02 -55.12
CA LYS A 825 -6.02 9.43 -54.74
C LYS A 825 -7.43 9.99 -54.58
N ILE A 826 -7.70 10.57 -53.42
CA ILE A 826 -8.98 11.23 -53.11
C ILE A 826 -8.66 12.62 -52.59
N GLU A 827 -9.40 13.62 -53.08
CA GLU A 827 -9.26 15.02 -52.69
C GLU A 827 -10.60 15.49 -52.13
N ASN A 828 -10.61 15.91 -50.86
CA ASN A 828 -11.77 16.53 -50.23
C ASN A 828 -11.32 17.58 -49.21
N ASP A 829 -11.07 18.79 -49.71
CA ASP A 829 -10.57 19.95 -48.95
C ASP A 829 -11.56 20.50 -47.90
N GLN A 830 -12.80 20.01 -47.90
CA GLN A 830 -13.84 20.41 -46.93
C GLN A 830 -13.92 19.51 -45.70
N LEU A 831 -13.35 18.31 -45.74
CA LEU A 831 -13.43 17.32 -44.66
C LEU A 831 -12.03 17.05 -44.10
N LEU A 832 -11.69 17.74 -43.02
CA LEU A 832 -10.38 17.69 -42.39
C LEU A 832 -10.30 16.59 -41.34
N PHE A 833 -9.11 16.02 -41.16
CA PHE A 833 -8.86 14.99 -40.16
C PHE A 833 -9.00 15.56 -38.74
N GLU A 834 -9.70 14.85 -37.86
CA GLU A 834 -9.79 15.17 -36.45
C GLU A 834 -9.14 14.09 -35.59
N ASN A 835 -8.22 14.50 -34.71
CA ASN A 835 -7.51 13.60 -33.82
C ASN A 835 -8.43 12.90 -32.81
N SER A 836 -8.05 11.68 -32.44
CA SER A 836 -8.77 10.84 -31.48
C SER A 836 -7.92 10.62 -30.23
N GLU A 837 -8.54 10.72 -29.06
CA GLU A 837 -7.91 10.38 -27.78
C GLU A 837 -7.76 8.86 -27.57
N MET A 838 -8.33 8.05 -28.47
CA MET A 838 -8.23 6.60 -28.36
C MET A 838 -6.79 6.13 -28.56
N PRO A 839 -6.42 5.01 -27.91
CA PRO A 839 -5.12 4.42 -28.10
C PRO A 839 -4.89 3.97 -29.54
N LEU A 840 -3.63 4.05 -30.00
CA LEU A 840 -3.24 3.45 -31.27
C LEU A 840 -3.28 1.92 -31.14
N SER A 841 -3.94 1.26 -32.08
CA SER A 841 -4.05 -0.19 -32.16
C SER A 841 -3.37 -0.71 -33.42
N ILE A 842 -2.63 -1.81 -33.31
CA ILE A 842 -1.94 -2.49 -34.43
C ILE A 842 -2.37 -3.95 -34.45
N ALA A 843 -2.63 -4.47 -35.65
CA ALA A 843 -3.10 -5.83 -35.94
C ALA A 843 -4.46 -6.22 -35.32
N ASN A 844 -5.17 -5.28 -34.70
CA ASN A 844 -6.53 -5.47 -34.21
C ASN A 844 -7.20 -4.11 -34.00
N TRP A 845 -8.50 -4.11 -33.75
CA TRP A 845 -9.21 -2.95 -33.24
C TRP A 845 -9.21 -2.95 -31.70
N VAL A 846 -9.45 -1.79 -31.08
CA VAL A 846 -9.42 -1.60 -29.62
C VAL A 846 -10.33 -2.56 -28.84
N ASN A 847 -11.45 -2.99 -29.43
CA ASN A 847 -12.38 -3.96 -28.83
C ASN A 847 -12.02 -5.43 -29.12
N GLN A 848 -10.90 -5.66 -29.82
CA GLN A 848 -10.28 -6.96 -30.06
C GLN A 848 -11.06 -7.96 -30.95
N ASP A 849 -12.10 -7.52 -31.65
CA ASP A 849 -12.96 -8.36 -32.52
C ASP A 849 -12.66 -8.23 -34.03
N ARG A 850 -11.60 -7.51 -34.41
CA ARG A 850 -11.22 -7.23 -35.81
C ARG A 850 -9.75 -7.57 -36.09
N ALA A 851 -9.34 -8.76 -35.69
CA ALA A 851 -7.96 -9.19 -35.80
C ALA A 851 -7.47 -9.29 -37.25
N PHE A 852 -6.29 -8.74 -37.50
CA PHE A 852 -5.50 -9.00 -38.70
C PHE A 852 -4.75 -10.33 -38.55
N ARG A 853 -4.73 -11.12 -39.62
CA ARG A 853 -4.02 -12.41 -39.67
C ARG A 853 -2.84 -12.32 -40.62
N GLY A 854 -1.62 -12.54 -40.12
CA GLY A 854 -0.41 -12.42 -40.91
C GLY A 854 0.71 -11.70 -40.17
N GLU A 855 1.72 -11.25 -40.89
CA GLU A 855 2.91 -10.65 -40.30
C GLU A 855 2.95 -9.14 -40.58
N ILE A 856 3.26 -8.33 -39.58
CA ILE A 856 3.58 -6.90 -39.75
C ILE A 856 5.04 -6.72 -39.34
N ARG A 857 5.87 -6.23 -40.26
CA ARG A 857 7.32 -6.05 -40.05
C ARG A 857 7.65 -4.68 -39.50
N GLU A 858 6.96 -3.65 -40.00
CA GLU A 858 7.28 -2.26 -39.72
C GLU A 858 6.01 -1.41 -39.89
N ALA A 859 5.81 -0.44 -39.00
CA ALA A 859 4.78 0.59 -39.11
C ALA A 859 5.37 1.93 -38.68
N VAL A 860 5.33 2.93 -39.55
CA VAL A 860 5.89 4.27 -39.32
C VAL A 860 4.79 5.30 -39.53
N ILE A 861 4.69 6.27 -38.63
CA ILE A 861 3.80 7.44 -38.76
C ILE A 861 4.64 8.69 -38.60
N SER A 862 4.47 9.67 -39.48
CA SER A 862 5.20 10.94 -39.44
C SER A 862 4.28 12.09 -39.84
N ASN A 863 4.50 13.31 -39.32
CA ASN A 863 3.78 14.52 -39.74
C ASN A 863 4.37 15.15 -41.02
N GLU A 864 5.05 14.35 -41.84
CA GLU A 864 5.62 14.77 -43.11
C GLU A 864 4.93 14.07 -44.26
N ILE A 865 4.91 14.72 -45.44
CA ILE A 865 4.43 14.12 -46.68
C ILE A 865 5.62 13.56 -47.45
N LEU A 866 5.64 12.24 -47.63
CA LEU A 866 6.64 11.61 -48.47
C LEU A 866 6.34 11.81 -49.95
N SER A 867 7.37 12.11 -50.73
CA SER A 867 7.27 12.16 -52.19
C SER A 867 7.13 10.75 -52.77
N GLN A 868 6.49 10.62 -53.93
CA GLN A 868 6.38 9.34 -54.64
C GLN A 868 7.75 8.72 -54.95
N GLU A 869 8.76 9.55 -55.26
CA GLU A 869 10.13 9.09 -55.52
C GLU A 869 10.74 8.46 -54.25
N THR A 870 10.56 9.12 -53.10
CA THR A 870 11.00 8.58 -51.80
C THR A 870 10.31 7.27 -51.45
N ILE A 871 9.00 7.18 -51.65
CA ILE A 871 8.22 5.94 -51.39
C ILE A 871 8.68 4.82 -52.33
N ALA A 872 8.94 5.11 -53.60
CA ALA A 872 9.44 4.13 -54.55
C ALA A 872 10.86 3.64 -54.20
N ASP A 873 11.74 4.52 -53.75
CA ASP A 873 13.10 4.16 -53.34
C ASP A 873 13.12 3.36 -52.04
N ARG A 874 12.27 3.71 -51.06
CA ARG A 874 12.07 2.90 -49.85
C ARG A 874 11.58 1.49 -50.20
N TRP A 875 10.66 1.36 -51.15
CA TRP A 875 10.24 0.03 -51.62
C TRP A 875 11.39 -0.78 -52.25
N LYS A 876 12.28 -0.16 -53.04
CA LYS A 876 13.45 -0.87 -53.60
C LYS A 876 14.36 -1.41 -52.51
N ILE A 877 14.52 -0.67 -51.41
CA ILE A 877 15.31 -1.10 -50.24
C ILE A 877 14.61 -2.25 -49.51
N ILE A 878 13.29 -2.15 -49.32
CA ILE A 878 12.48 -3.16 -48.61
C ILE A 878 12.34 -4.45 -49.43
N GLY A 879 12.19 -4.34 -50.75
CA GLY A 879 12.02 -5.47 -51.69
C GLY A 879 13.33 -6.08 -52.20
N GLY A 880 14.48 -5.45 -51.90
CA GLY A 880 15.82 -5.96 -52.22
C GLY A 880 16.49 -6.77 -51.09
N LYS A 881 15.80 -6.95 -49.95
CA LYS A 881 16.23 -7.78 -48.81
C LYS A 881 15.50 -9.12 -48.80
#